data_AF-A0AA41T0S6-F1
#
_entry.id   AF-A0AA41T0S6-F1
#
_cell.length_a   1.000
_cell.length_b   1.000
_cell.length_c   1.000
_cell.angle_alpha   90.00
_cell.angle_beta   90.00
_cell.angle_gamma   90.00
#
_symmetry.space_group_name_H-M   'P 1'
#
loop_
_entity.id
_entity.type
_entity.pdbx_description
1 polymer ?
#
loop_
_entity_poly.entity_id
_entity_poly.type
_entity_poly.pdbx_seq_one_letter_code
_entity_poly.pdbx_strand_id
1 'polypeptide(L)'
;MVCARVPGRQSRFRFRFRRQRLRVRRGAPPGFRPGQDGGARGPVRRPQRVPPAWARSGRPARKNRPQRLHHRRVAGAQPRPGRQPRHGRSRLLQLLLLGRLVQFRRCRAPPRELSKMAALALKCVGKWGAAAQGVAVVSRRSWMRDAVGQAGVLEKELKNWDDFEDILEERRHVSDLKFAMKCYTPPVYKGITPCKPSDIKHSVLSSEEIHYVIKQLSRESLQSVDVLREEACEILDEMSHKLRLGVIRFFAFALSKIFKQIFSKVCVNEEGIQKLQRAIQEHPVVLLPSHRSYIDFLMLSFLLYNYDLPVPVIAAGMDFLGMRVVGELLRMSGAFFMRRTFGGNRLYWAVFSEYVKTMLRNGYAPVEFFLEGTRSRSAKTLTPKFGLLNIVMEPFFKREVFDTYLVPISISYDKILEETLYAYELLGVPKPKESTTGLLKARKILSENFGSIHVYFGDPVSLRSLAAGRMSRSPYNLVPRYIPQKQSEDMHAFVTEVAYKMQLLQIENLVLSPWSLAVAVLLQNRPSMDFDALVEKTLWLKGLAQAFGGFLLWPDNEPAEEVVQSSILLHSNLASLVRDQVILNVDSGDSEVVDGLIFQHITLLMCSAYRNQLLNIFVRPSLVAVALQMTPGFRKEDVYSCFRFLRDVFSDEFIFLPGSTLRDFEEGCYLLCKSETIQMTLRDILVTEKGNAVLEFLVGLFKPFVECYQIICKYLLCEEEERFTEKQYLAAVRKFTGQLLDQGASQCYDVLSSDVQKNALAAFVRLGVVEKKKINNENIFSVNEPATTKLQDMLTTTLIKEHTGFYTRKFCTSSFKKQSSMKKQPLT
;
A
#
# COMPACT_ATOMS: atom_id res chain seq x y z
N MET A 1 -20.51 -8.93 -63.84
CA MET A 1 -19.47 -9.46 -64.75
C MET A 1 -18.25 -9.82 -63.92
N VAL A 2 -17.40 -10.81 -64.22
CA VAL A 2 -17.40 -11.98 -65.13
C VAL A 2 -16.24 -12.89 -64.66
N CYS A 3 -16.31 -14.20 -64.92
CA CYS A 3 -15.24 -15.21 -64.72
C CYS A 3 -14.78 -15.53 -63.28
N ALA A 4 -14.52 -16.82 -63.07
CA ALA A 4 -13.86 -17.40 -61.91
C ALA A 4 -12.70 -18.29 -62.37
N ARG A 5 -11.77 -18.64 -61.47
CA ARG A 5 -11.08 -19.94 -61.48
C ARG A 5 -10.44 -20.26 -60.12
N VAL A 6 -10.28 -21.55 -59.87
CA VAL A 6 -9.88 -22.20 -58.61
C VAL A 6 -8.96 -23.37 -59.00
N PRO A 7 -7.83 -23.62 -58.29
CA PRO A 7 -7.79 -24.86 -57.50
C PRO A 7 -6.91 -24.84 -56.22
N GLY A 8 -7.54 -25.17 -55.09
CA GLY A 8 -7.16 -26.34 -54.28
C GLY A 8 -5.97 -26.29 -53.31
N ARG A 9 -6.28 -26.42 -52.00
CA ARG A 9 -6.04 -27.67 -51.25
C ARG A 9 -6.70 -27.67 -49.86
N GLN A 10 -7.40 -28.75 -49.53
CA GLN A 10 -7.65 -29.19 -48.15
C GLN A 10 -6.61 -30.31 -47.84
N SER A 11 -6.41 -30.84 -46.63
CA SER A 11 -7.30 -30.91 -45.47
C SER A 11 -6.58 -31.17 -44.12
N ARG A 12 -7.27 -30.80 -43.03
CA ARG A 12 -7.38 -31.44 -41.70
C ARG A 12 -6.24 -32.32 -41.16
N PHE A 13 -5.81 -32.02 -39.92
CA PHE A 13 -5.41 -33.03 -38.94
C PHE A 13 -6.22 -32.87 -37.63
N ARG A 14 -6.60 -34.00 -37.00
CA ARG A 14 -7.20 -34.08 -35.66
C ARG A 14 -6.48 -35.19 -34.89
N PHE A 15 -5.98 -34.91 -33.69
CA PHE A 15 -5.51 -35.95 -32.77
C PHE A 15 -6.63 -36.45 -31.85
N ARG A 16 -6.60 -37.73 -31.48
CA ARG A 16 -7.53 -38.35 -30.54
C ARG A 16 -6.81 -39.37 -29.66
N PHE A 17 -7.16 -39.42 -28.38
CA PHE A 17 -6.54 -40.28 -27.36
C PHE A 17 -6.76 -41.78 -27.59
N ARG A 18 -5.82 -42.61 -27.09
CA ARG A 18 -6.12 -43.97 -26.61
C ARG A 18 -5.33 -44.26 -25.31
N ARG A 19 -5.91 -45.09 -24.44
CA ARG A 19 -5.33 -45.59 -23.18
C ARG A 19 -4.97 -47.07 -23.33
N GLN A 20 -4.01 -47.56 -22.54
CA GLN A 20 -4.08 -48.91 -21.96
C GLN A 20 -3.30 -48.99 -20.62
N ARG A 21 -3.42 -50.11 -19.91
CA ARG A 21 -2.89 -50.38 -18.54
C ARG A 21 -2.07 -51.68 -18.55
N LEU A 22 -1.19 -51.88 -17.56
CA LEU A 22 -1.08 -53.13 -16.76
C LEU A 22 -0.24 -52.95 -15.47
N ARG A 23 0.16 -54.04 -14.77
CA ARG A 23 0.39 -54.12 -13.30
C ARG A 23 1.47 -55.14 -12.87
N VAL A 24 2.11 -54.94 -11.69
CA VAL A 24 2.54 -55.99 -10.67
C VAL A 24 3.75 -56.91 -11.06
N ARG A 25 4.71 -57.34 -10.20
CA ARG A 25 5.13 -57.10 -8.77
C ARG A 25 6.57 -57.65 -8.50
N ARG A 26 7.23 -57.15 -7.43
CA ARG A 26 8.25 -57.82 -6.53
C ARG A 26 9.64 -58.22 -7.08
N GLY A 27 10.69 -58.09 -6.23
CA GLY A 27 11.99 -58.79 -6.33
C GLY A 27 13.22 -58.02 -5.76
N ALA A 28 14.04 -58.65 -4.90
CA ALA A 28 15.35 -58.20 -4.35
C ALA A 28 15.91 -59.29 -3.39
N PRO A 29 17.18 -59.28 -2.89
CA PRO A 29 18.44 -58.61 -3.32
C PRO A 29 19.38 -59.70 -3.94
N PRO A 30 20.67 -60.02 -3.60
CA PRO A 30 21.82 -59.33 -2.94
C PRO A 30 23.17 -59.44 -3.73
N GLY A 31 24.32 -59.10 -3.11
CA GLY A 31 25.69 -59.41 -3.62
C GLY A 31 26.84 -58.67 -2.90
N PHE A 32 28.03 -59.29 -2.71
CA PHE A 32 29.11 -58.77 -1.82
C PHE A 32 30.54 -59.23 -2.24
N ARG A 33 31.45 -58.29 -2.60
CA ARG A 33 32.97 -58.34 -2.53
C ARG A 33 33.73 -59.57 -3.16
N PRO A 34 35.09 -59.73 -3.07
CA PRO A 34 36.26 -58.83 -2.87
C PRO A 34 37.40 -58.98 -3.95
N GLY A 35 38.58 -58.33 -3.73
CA GLY A 35 39.88 -58.47 -4.47
C GLY A 35 40.48 -57.10 -4.84
N GLN A 36 41.69 -56.61 -4.50
CA GLN A 36 43.06 -57.17 -4.27
C GLN A 36 43.71 -57.75 -5.55
N ASP A 37 44.96 -57.46 -5.93
CA ASP A 37 46.12 -56.79 -5.28
C ASP A 37 46.59 -55.50 -6.01
N GLY A 38 47.64 -54.73 -5.66
CA GLY A 38 48.59 -54.74 -4.54
C GLY A 38 50.04 -54.48 -4.99
N GLY A 39 50.68 -53.38 -4.52
CA GLY A 39 52.08 -53.04 -4.86
C GLY A 39 52.46 -51.61 -4.48
N ALA A 40 53.56 -51.40 -3.74
CA ALA A 40 53.87 -50.13 -3.09
C ALA A 40 55.36 -49.75 -3.09
N ARG A 41 55.66 -48.44 -3.02
CA ARG A 41 56.85 -47.82 -2.38
C ARG A 41 56.69 -46.30 -2.27
N GLY A 42 57.03 -45.74 -1.10
CA GLY A 42 57.31 -44.31 -0.89
C GLY A 42 58.79 -44.13 -0.46
N PRO A 43 59.17 -43.13 0.37
CA PRO A 43 58.35 -42.03 0.90
C PRO A 43 59.02 -40.62 0.97
N VAL A 44 58.18 -39.57 1.05
CA VAL A 44 58.31 -38.35 1.90
C VAL A 44 59.66 -37.59 2.01
N ARG A 45 59.65 -36.28 1.67
CA ARG A 45 60.03 -35.16 2.59
C ARG A 45 59.71 -33.74 2.06
N ARG A 46 59.28 -32.86 2.98
CA ARG A 46 59.40 -31.37 2.94
C ARG A 46 60.30 -30.98 4.13
N PRO A 47 61.11 -29.89 4.11
CA PRO A 47 60.60 -28.61 4.65
C PRO A 47 61.20 -27.29 4.08
N GLN A 48 60.42 -26.21 4.23
CA GLN A 48 60.72 -24.76 4.48
C GLN A 48 62.01 -24.01 3.99
N ARG A 49 61.82 -22.67 3.82
CA ARG A 49 62.72 -21.50 4.08
C ARG A 49 63.37 -20.71 2.91
N VAL A 50 62.69 -19.58 2.55
CA VAL A 50 63.19 -18.19 2.28
C VAL A 50 64.30 -17.91 1.20
N PRO A 51 64.57 -16.63 0.78
CA PRO A 51 64.99 -16.31 -0.61
C PRO A 51 66.31 -15.49 -0.75
N PRO A 52 66.65 -15.09 -1.99
CA PRO A 52 67.07 -13.70 -2.28
C PRO A 52 66.31 -13.08 -3.49
N ALA A 53 66.15 -11.78 -3.75
CA ALA A 53 66.73 -10.51 -3.23
C ALA A 53 67.98 -9.93 -3.95
N TRP A 54 67.77 -9.20 -5.06
CA TRP A 54 68.68 -8.21 -5.67
C TRP A 54 67.90 -6.87 -5.80
N ALA A 55 68.27 -5.80 -5.09
CA ALA A 55 69.22 -4.72 -5.47
C ALA A 55 68.59 -3.63 -6.38
N ARG A 56 68.23 -2.43 -5.86
CA ARG A 56 69.01 -1.14 -5.81
C ARG A 56 69.27 -0.53 -7.22
N SER A 57 69.14 0.78 -7.50
CA SER A 57 68.88 2.03 -6.73
C SER A 57 68.24 3.09 -7.68
N GLY A 58 67.91 4.36 -7.36
CA GLY A 58 68.15 5.24 -6.20
C GLY A 58 67.40 6.60 -6.33
N ARG A 59 67.66 7.57 -5.44
CA ARG A 59 67.09 8.95 -5.46
C ARG A 59 68.17 10.00 -5.85
N PRO A 60 67.80 11.22 -6.29
CA PRO A 60 67.71 12.34 -5.33
C PRO A 60 66.53 13.30 -5.59
N ALA A 61 66.39 14.34 -4.74
CA ALA A 61 65.39 15.41 -4.85
C ALA A 61 66.06 16.79 -4.82
N ARG A 62 65.39 17.85 -5.33
CA ARG A 62 65.78 19.25 -5.07
C ARG A 62 64.59 20.21 -5.02
N LYS A 63 64.84 21.38 -4.44
CA LYS A 63 63.87 22.46 -4.13
C LYS A 63 63.74 23.42 -5.33
N ASN A 64 62.66 24.20 -5.39
CA ASN A 64 62.76 25.67 -5.24
C ASN A 64 61.41 26.39 -5.07
N ARG A 65 61.50 27.61 -4.53
CA ARG A 65 60.46 28.65 -4.44
C ARG A 65 61.04 29.91 -5.11
N PRO A 66 60.21 30.89 -5.51
CA PRO A 66 60.40 32.22 -4.93
C PRO A 66 59.07 32.93 -4.56
N GLN A 67 59.16 34.17 -4.10
CA GLN A 67 58.04 35.03 -3.63
C GLN A 67 57.96 36.33 -4.44
N ARG A 68 56.77 36.95 -4.47
CA ARG A 68 56.46 38.40 -4.32
C ARG A 68 54.92 38.52 -4.28
N LEU A 69 54.27 39.10 -3.26
CA LEU A 69 54.25 40.50 -2.77
C LEU A 69 53.47 41.46 -3.67
N HIS A 70 52.27 41.87 -3.22
CA HIS A 70 51.95 43.29 -2.98
C HIS A 70 50.71 43.48 -2.06
N HIS A 71 50.64 44.61 -1.36
CA HIS A 71 49.53 45.02 -0.49
C HIS A 71 48.45 45.84 -1.23
N ARG A 72 47.20 45.82 -0.75
CA ARG A 72 46.56 47.03 -0.16
C ARG A 72 45.28 46.73 0.65
N ARG A 73 45.00 47.64 1.59
CA ARG A 73 43.74 47.86 2.35
C ARG A 73 43.48 49.38 2.33
N VAL A 74 42.33 49.79 2.91
CA VAL A 74 41.98 51.13 3.45
C VAL A 74 41.05 52.02 2.57
N ALA A 75 39.80 52.06 3.02
CA ALA A 75 38.86 53.20 3.26
C ALA A 75 38.75 54.44 2.34
N GLY A 76 37.51 54.97 2.31
CA GLY A 76 37.07 56.22 1.67
C GLY A 76 35.61 56.04 1.20
N ALA A 77 34.55 56.41 1.94
CA ALA A 77 34.11 57.72 2.41
C ALA A 77 33.22 58.49 1.40
N GLN A 78 32.11 59.02 1.94
CA GLN A 78 30.93 59.64 1.31
C GLN A 78 31.20 60.89 0.43
N PRO A 79 30.27 61.36 -0.45
CA PRO A 79 28.97 61.91 -0.03
C PRO A 79 27.72 61.65 -0.91
N ARG A 80 26.54 62.07 -0.40
CA ARG A 80 25.25 62.24 -1.13
C ARG A 80 25.11 63.69 -1.62
N PRO A 81 24.21 64.00 -2.58
CA PRO A 81 22.78 64.26 -2.28
C PRO A 81 21.81 63.57 -3.26
N GLY A 82 20.48 63.55 -3.10
CA GLY A 82 19.64 63.96 -1.97
C GLY A 82 18.30 64.59 -2.40
N ARG A 83 17.15 64.01 -2.01
CA ARG A 83 15.81 64.65 -1.90
C ARG A 83 14.84 63.74 -1.11
N GLN A 84 13.78 64.33 -0.53
CA GLN A 84 12.89 63.70 0.45
C GLN A 84 11.45 64.33 0.40
N PRO A 85 10.50 64.14 1.35
CA PRO A 85 9.24 63.43 1.11
C PRO A 85 7.97 64.32 1.19
N ARG A 86 6.77 63.71 1.19
CA ARG A 86 5.52 64.34 1.67
C ARG A 86 4.66 63.42 2.57
N HIS A 87 3.85 64.09 3.39
CA HIS A 87 2.95 63.74 4.50
C HIS A 87 2.09 62.45 4.41
N GLY A 88 1.49 61.90 5.49
CA GLY A 88 1.59 62.20 6.93
C GLY A 88 0.33 62.79 7.62
N ARG A 89 -0.30 62.07 8.57
CA ARG A 89 -1.30 62.46 9.62
C ARG A 89 -1.71 61.18 10.42
N SER A 90 -2.29 61.18 11.64
CA SER A 90 -2.14 62.04 12.84
C SER A 90 -2.98 61.49 14.03
N ARG A 91 -2.35 61.25 15.20
CA ARG A 91 -2.88 61.26 16.60
C ARG A 91 -4.18 60.49 16.99
N LEU A 92 -4.08 59.70 18.07
CA LEU A 92 -4.77 59.99 19.33
C LEU A 92 -3.99 59.43 20.55
N LEU A 93 -4.38 59.77 21.78
CA LEU A 93 -3.65 59.48 23.04
C LEU A 93 -4.63 59.48 24.25
N GLN A 94 -4.17 59.04 25.43
CA GLN A 94 -4.93 58.86 26.70
C GLN A 94 -5.81 57.59 26.76
N LEU A 95 -6.13 56.98 27.92
CA LEU A 95 -5.50 56.91 29.26
C LEU A 95 -6.16 55.74 30.02
N LEU A 96 -5.42 55.00 30.86
CA LEU A 96 -5.81 54.61 32.24
C LEU A 96 -4.72 53.75 32.92
N LEU A 97 -4.59 53.92 34.24
CA LEU A 97 -3.66 53.19 35.11
C LEU A 97 -4.23 53.20 36.54
N LEU A 98 -3.62 52.42 37.45
CA LEU A 98 -4.06 52.11 38.84
C LEU A 98 -5.19 51.05 38.91
N GLY A 99 -5.12 49.98 39.70
CA GLY A 99 -3.97 49.37 40.42
C GLY A 99 -4.28 48.91 41.85
N ARG A 100 -3.48 47.97 42.38
CA ARG A 100 -3.18 47.79 43.82
C ARG A 100 -2.01 46.82 44.04
N LEU A 101 -1.47 46.83 45.26
CA LEU A 101 -0.16 46.25 45.69
C LEU A 101 -0.31 45.50 47.04
N VAL A 102 0.81 45.11 47.68
CA VAL A 102 0.93 44.52 49.05
C VAL A 102 0.64 42.99 49.09
N GLN A 103 1.62 42.06 49.23
CA GLN A 103 2.47 41.67 50.40
C GLN A 103 1.71 40.85 51.48
N PHE A 104 2.30 39.92 52.28
CA PHE A 104 3.72 39.63 52.62
C PHE A 104 3.96 38.18 53.18
N ARG A 105 5.22 37.68 53.05
CA ARG A 105 6.04 36.82 53.97
C ARG A 105 5.67 35.36 54.39
N ARG A 106 6.63 34.47 54.06
CA ARG A 106 7.21 33.28 54.75
C ARG A 106 6.67 32.78 56.12
N CYS A 107 6.60 31.45 56.27
CA CYS A 107 6.98 30.70 57.49
C CYS A 107 7.51 29.26 57.17
N ARG A 108 7.94 28.45 58.15
CA ARG A 108 8.62 27.12 57.96
C ARG A 108 8.06 25.98 58.84
N ALA A 109 7.78 24.81 58.23
CA ALA A 109 7.73 23.43 58.82
C ALA A 109 6.71 23.15 59.97
N PRO A 110 6.49 21.88 60.42
CA PRO A 110 6.59 20.53 59.79
C PRO A 110 5.22 19.77 59.77
N PRO A 111 5.10 18.49 59.32
CA PRO A 111 3.80 17.82 59.11
C PRO A 111 3.39 16.75 60.16
N ARG A 112 2.06 16.54 60.34
CA ARG A 112 1.40 15.29 60.81
C ARG A 112 -0.14 15.38 60.67
N GLU A 113 -0.85 14.28 60.94
CA GLU A 113 -2.33 14.16 61.02
C GLU A 113 -3.15 14.46 59.74
N LEU A 114 -2.95 13.66 58.69
CA LEU A 114 -3.92 13.52 57.57
C LEU A 114 -4.37 12.07 57.33
N SER A 115 -4.04 11.15 58.26
CA SER A 115 -4.24 9.70 58.12
C SER A 115 -5.51 9.16 58.81
N LYS A 116 -6.31 9.99 59.49
CA LYS A 116 -7.48 9.55 60.27
C LYS A 116 -8.84 9.79 59.62
N MET A 117 -8.95 10.67 58.61
CA MET A 117 -10.21 10.92 57.89
C MET A 117 -10.52 9.90 56.77
N ALA A 118 -9.52 9.16 56.28
CA ALA A 118 -9.71 8.17 55.22
C ALA A 118 -10.35 6.84 55.71
N ALA A 119 -10.33 6.57 57.01
CA ALA A 119 -10.70 5.26 57.59
C ALA A 119 -12.21 5.06 57.83
N LEU A 120 -13.04 6.10 57.66
CA LEU A 120 -14.47 6.07 57.96
C LEU A 120 -15.39 5.94 56.73
N ALA A 121 -14.89 6.18 55.52
CA ALA A 121 -15.66 6.09 54.27
C ALA A 121 -15.74 4.67 53.67
N LEU A 122 -15.10 3.68 54.30
CA LEU A 122 -14.77 2.38 53.68
C LEU A 122 -15.42 1.19 54.42
N LYS A 123 -16.63 1.39 54.96
CA LYS A 123 -17.32 0.41 55.82
C LYS A 123 -18.81 0.18 55.57
N CYS A 124 -19.33 0.63 54.41
CA CYS A 124 -20.69 0.34 53.95
C CYS A 124 -20.66 -0.22 52.52
N VAL A 125 -21.70 -1.00 52.18
CA VAL A 125 -21.93 -1.67 50.88
C VAL A 125 -20.87 -2.73 50.52
N GLY A 126 -21.19 -3.98 50.87
CA GLY A 126 -20.53 -5.14 50.27
C GLY A 126 -21.37 -6.39 50.44
N LYS A 127 -22.25 -6.71 49.48
CA LYS A 127 -22.67 -8.09 49.16
C LYS A 127 -23.52 -8.22 47.89
N TRP A 128 -23.24 -9.31 47.15
CA TRP A 128 -23.93 -9.83 45.95
C TRP A 128 -23.71 -9.05 44.65
N GLY A 129 -23.79 -9.76 43.52
CA GLY A 129 -23.57 -9.20 42.19
C GLY A 129 -23.79 -10.22 41.07
N ALA A 130 -23.89 -9.71 39.84
CA ALA A 130 -23.90 -10.49 38.60
C ALA A 130 -23.40 -9.62 37.43
N ALA A 131 -22.79 -10.29 36.45
CA ALA A 131 -22.41 -9.89 35.09
C ALA A 131 -22.48 -8.42 34.59
N ALA A 132 -21.44 -8.11 33.80
CA ALA A 132 -21.38 -7.16 32.66
C ALA A 132 -20.99 -5.69 32.90
N GLN A 133 -20.25 -5.18 31.90
CA GLN A 133 -19.83 -3.79 31.63
C GLN A 133 -18.84 -3.13 32.60
N GLY A 134 -17.77 -2.56 32.03
CA GLY A 134 -16.68 -1.91 32.76
C GLY A 134 -15.91 -0.93 31.89
N VAL A 135 -16.59 0.08 31.32
CA VAL A 135 -15.94 1.16 30.57
C VAL A 135 -15.28 2.14 31.56
N ALA A 136 -13.96 2.24 31.52
CA ALA A 136 -13.20 3.11 32.42
C ALA A 136 -13.40 4.59 32.10
N VAL A 137 -14.03 5.35 33.01
CA VAL A 137 -14.23 6.80 32.88
C VAL A 137 -12.94 7.55 33.19
N VAL A 138 -12.18 7.90 32.14
CA VAL A 138 -10.99 8.77 32.25
C VAL A 138 -11.39 10.25 32.16
N SER A 139 -10.71 11.10 32.93
CA SER A 139 -11.09 12.50 33.21
C SER A 139 -11.33 13.37 31.96
N ARG A 140 -12.56 13.91 31.84
CA ARG A 140 -12.99 14.86 30.80
C ARG A 140 -12.15 16.15 30.71
N ARG A 141 -11.31 16.49 31.70
CA ARG A 141 -10.56 17.76 31.76
C ARG A 141 -9.14 17.73 31.18
N SER A 142 -8.63 16.57 30.73
CA SER A 142 -7.36 16.52 29.97
C SER A 142 -7.61 16.66 28.47
N TRP A 143 -8.51 15.84 27.93
CA TRP A 143 -8.82 15.75 26.50
C TRP A 143 -9.17 17.07 25.81
N MET A 144 -9.79 18.03 26.51
CA MET A 144 -10.13 19.34 25.92
C MET A 144 -8.90 20.19 25.55
N ARG A 145 -7.72 19.99 26.17
CA ARG A 145 -6.51 20.72 25.74
C ARG A 145 -5.87 20.11 24.50
N ASP A 146 -5.83 18.79 24.41
CA ASP A 146 -5.36 18.09 23.20
C ASP A 146 -6.33 18.28 22.03
N ALA A 147 -7.64 18.40 22.29
CA ALA A 147 -8.64 18.76 21.29
C ALA A 147 -8.44 20.20 20.76
N VAL A 148 -8.14 21.18 21.62
CA VAL A 148 -7.80 22.54 21.16
C VAL A 148 -6.48 22.56 20.39
N GLY A 149 -5.51 21.72 20.76
CA GLY A 149 -4.26 21.53 20.01
C GLY A 149 -4.40 20.76 18.68
N GLN A 150 -5.51 20.05 18.46
CA GLN A 150 -5.80 19.28 17.24
C GLN A 150 -6.99 19.84 16.43
N ALA A 151 -7.58 20.95 16.86
CA ALA A 151 -8.60 21.68 16.11
C ALA A 151 -8.05 22.28 14.81
N GLY A 152 -6.76 22.64 14.78
CA GLY A 152 -6.01 23.11 13.60
C GLY A 152 -5.75 22.03 12.53
N VAL A 153 -6.67 21.07 12.37
CA VAL A 153 -6.67 20.05 11.31
C VAL A 153 -7.96 20.15 10.45
N LEU A 154 -8.88 21.05 10.79
CA LEU A 154 -10.04 21.38 9.95
C LEU A 154 -9.75 22.50 8.94
N GLU A 155 -8.78 23.37 9.22
CA GLU A 155 -8.20 24.27 8.20
C GLU A 155 -7.19 23.50 7.34
N LYS A 156 -7.71 22.70 6.40
CA LYS A 156 -6.97 22.38 5.17
C LYS A 156 -6.83 23.65 4.34
N GLU A 157 -5.84 24.48 4.70
CA GLU A 157 -5.28 25.51 3.82
C GLU A 157 -4.92 24.89 2.46
N LEU A 158 -4.79 25.72 1.42
CA LEU A 158 -4.30 25.26 0.12
C LEU A 158 -2.84 24.84 0.28
N LYS A 159 -2.62 23.53 0.42
CA LYS A 159 -1.30 22.90 0.47
C LYS A 159 -0.57 23.26 -0.82
N ASN A 160 0.43 24.14 -0.73
CA ASN A 160 1.40 24.32 -1.79
C ASN A 160 2.10 22.97 -1.97
N TRP A 161 1.91 22.35 -3.13
CA TRP A 161 2.54 21.08 -3.45
C TRP A 161 3.98 21.33 -3.86
N ASP A 162 4.88 20.46 -3.40
CA ASP A 162 6.30 20.44 -3.74
C ASP A 162 6.50 20.48 -5.27
N ASP A 163 7.50 21.22 -5.74
CA ASP A 163 7.94 21.15 -7.14
C ASP A 163 8.49 19.75 -7.48
N PHE A 164 8.24 19.31 -8.73
CA PHE A 164 8.59 17.97 -9.24
C PHE A 164 9.68 18.03 -10.32
N GLU A 165 10.81 17.36 -10.09
CA GLU A 165 11.89 17.17 -11.05
C GLU A 165 11.62 15.92 -11.93
N ASP A 166 11.61 16.04 -13.28
CA ASP A 166 11.71 14.86 -14.17
C ASP A 166 13.16 14.38 -14.23
N ILE A 167 13.51 13.42 -13.37
CA ILE A 167 14.85 12.87 -13.29
C ILE A 167 15.28 12.14 -14.57
N LEU A 168 14.36 11.81 -15.50
CA LEU A 168 14.75 11.22 -16.78
C LEU A 168 15.34 12.25 -17.75
N GLU A 169 15.04 13.54 -17.60
CA GLU A 169 15.51 14.57 -18.54
C GLU A 169 17.03 14.71 -18.49
N GLU A 170 17.63 14.88 -17.30
CA GLU A 170 19.09 14.88 -17.15
C GLU A 170 19.71 13.53 -17.57
N ARG A 171 18.96 12.42 -17.46
CA ARG A 171 19.40 11.08 -17.92
C ARG A 171 19.32 10.92 -19.43
N ARG A 172 18.52 11.69 -20.17
CA ARG A 172 18.51 11.68 -21.65
C ARG A 172 19.81 12.29 -22.20
N HIS A 173 20.28 13.36 -21.57
CA HIS A 173 21.51 14.08 -21.96
C HIS A 173 22.82 13.47 -21.43
N VAL A 174 22.74 12.54 -20.47
CA VAL A 174 23.92 11.89 -19.85
C VAL A 174 24.02 10.40 -20.20
N SER A 175 25.23 9.95 -20.52
CA SER A 175 25.54 8.54 -20.78
C SER A 175 25.18 7.64 -19.59
N ASP A 176 24.38 6.60 -19.83
CA ASP A 176 23.99 5.60 -18.81
C ASP A 176 25.19 4.96 -18.11
N LEU A 177 26.31 4.79 -18.83
CA LEU A 177 27.54 4.22 -18.26
C LEU A 177 28.24 5.21 -17.32
N LYS A 178 28.23 6.50 -17.65
CA LYS A 178 28.77 7.57 -16.78
C LYS A 178 27.92 7.70 -15.51
N PHE A 179 26.59 7.66 -15.65
CA PHE A 179 25.66 7.62 -14.53
C PHE A 179 25.87 6.38 -13.65
N ALA A 180 25.86 5.18 -14.24
CA ALA A 180 26.03 3.93 -13.51
C ALA A 180 27.40 3.84 -12.81
N MET A 181 28.47 4.37 -13.41
CA MET A 181 29.82 4.30 -12.85
C MET A 181 30.20 5.52 -12.00
N LYS A 182 29.26 6.42 -11.65
CA LYS A 182 29.52 7.62 -10.83
C LYS A 182 30.15 7.29 -9.47
N CYS A 183 30.85 8.26 -8.89
CA CYS A 183 31.28 8.16 -7.50
C CYS A 183 30.02 8.10 -6.62
N TYR A 184 29.90 7.05 -5.80
CA TYR A 184 28.72 6.79 -4.98
C TYR A 184 29.20 6.57 -3.55
N THR A 185 29.06 7.62 -2.74
CA THR A 185 29.47 7.68 -1.34
C THR A 185 28.32 8.25 -0.52
N PRO A 186 27.22 7.47 -0.34
CA PRO A 186 25.98 8.00 0.20
C PRO A 186 26.10 8.36 1.68
N PRO A 187 25.27 9.30 2.18
CA PRO A 187 25.24 9.67 3.60
C PRO A 187 24.72 8.51 4.44
N VAL A 188 25.33 8.30 5.62
CA VAL A 188 24.91 7.29 6.60
C VAL A 188 24.50 7.95 7.92
N TYR A 189 23.67 7.28 8.72
CA TYR A 189 23.26 7.77 10.04
C TYR A 189 24.50 8.00 10.95
N LYS A 190 24.51 9.16 11.63
CA LYS A 190 25.62 9.65 12.44
C LYS A 190 26.01 8.65 13.54
N GLY A 191 27.29 8.27 13.58
CA GLY A 191 27.87 7.40 14.60
C GLY A 191 27.99 5.92 14.21
N ILE A 192 27.54 5.50 13.03
CA ILE A 192 27.72 4.12 12.53
C ILE A 192 29.19 3.85 12.16
N THR A 193 29.68 2.67 12.50
CA THR A 193 30.83 2.05 11.81
C THR A 193 30.31 1.18 10.66
N PRO A 194 30.68 1.44 9.38
CA PRO A 194 30.12 0.71 8.24
C PRO A 194 30.32 -0.81 8.31
N CYS A 195 29.22 -1.57 8.38
CA CYS A 195 29.22 -3.03 8.42
C CYS A 195 29.04 -3.67 7.04
N LYS A 196 29.69 -4.80 6.79
CA LYS A 196 29.44 -5.64 5.60
C LYS A 196 28.23 -6.56 5.86
N PRO A 197 27.56 -7.08 4.81
CA PRO A 197 26.48 -8.06 4.96
C PRO A 197 26.87 -9.34 5.74
N SER A 198 28.15 -9.72 5.74
CA SER A 198 28.70 -10.79 6.58
C SER A 198 28.58 -10.52 8.09
N ASP A 199 28.81 -9.27 8.46
CA ASP A 199 28.99 -8.85 9.85
C ASP A 199 27.62 -8.78 10.55
N ILE A 200 26.58 -8.45 9.76
CA ILE A 200 25.16 -8.54 10.13
C ILE A 200 24.76 -9.98 10.48
N LYS A 201 25.15 -10.97 9.65
CA LYS A 201 24.88 -12.39 9.94
C LYS A 201 25.54 -12.83 11.24
N HIS A 202 26.82 -12.48 11.42
CA HIS A 202 27.54 -12.76 12.65
C HIS A 202 26.85 -12.13 13.86
N SER A 203 26.44 -10.87 13.76
CA SER A 203 25.70 -10.16 14.81
C SER A 203 24.43 -10.92 15.21
N VAL A 204 23.60 -11.35 14.26
CA VAL A 204 22.36 -12.12 14.54
C VAL A 204 22.66 -13.47 15.19
N LEU A 205 23.62 -14.23 14.65
CA LEU A 205 24.05 -15.53 15.20
C LEU A 205 24.76 -15.43 16.56
N SER A 206 25.24 -14.25 16.92
CA SER A 206 25.84 -13.96 18.24
C SER A 206 24.84 -13.40 19.25
N SER A 207 23.64 -13.00 18.82
CA SER A 207 22.66 -12.31 19.66
C SER A 207 22.15 -13.16 20.82
N GLU A 208 21.88 -12.52 21.95
CA GLU A 208 21.31 -13.16 23.13
C GLU A 208 19.89 -13.68 22.87
N GLU A 209 19.09 -13.01 22.01
CA GLU A 209 17.72 -13.41 21.68
C GLU A 209 17.69 -14.75 20.91
N ILE A 210 18.60 -14.93 19.94
CA ILE A 210 18.73 -16.20 19.21
C ILE A 210 19.30 -17.31 20.09
N HIS A 211 20.32 -17.02 20.92
CA HIS A 211 20.82 -18.00 21.89
C HIS A 211 19.74 -18.43 22.90
N TYR A 212 18.89 -17.50 23.36
CA TYR A 212 17.75 -17.81 24.24
C TYR A 212 16.72 -18.70 23.53
N VAL A 213 16.29 -18.34 22.31
CA VAL A 213 15.30 -19.10 21.55
C VAL A 213 15.80 -20.50 21.20
N ILE A 214 17.05 -20.65 20.74
CA ILE A 214 17.65 -21.96 20.48
C ILE A 214 17.69 -22.82 21.76
N LYS A 215 18.10 -22.24 22.89
CA LYS A 215 18.15 -22.94 24.19
C LYS A 215 16.76 -23.34 24.72
N GLN A 216 15.71 -22.58 24.38
CA GLN A 216 14.34 -22.97 24.67
C GLN A 216 13.89 -24.10 23.73
N LEU A 217 14.06 -23.97 22.42
CA LEU A 217 13.62 -24.96 21.43
C LEU A 217 14.32 -26.31 21.60
N SER A 218 15.63 -26.32 21.89
CA SER A 218 16.39 -27.54 22.21
C SER A 218 15.77 -28.36 23.36
N ARG A 219 15.18 -27.69 24.36
CA ARG A 219 14.47 -28.34 25.47
C ARG A 219 13.08 -28.84 25.10
N GLU A 220 12.42 -28.20 24.13
CA GLU A 220 11.07 -28.55 23.67
C GLU A 220 11.08 -29.66 22.60
N SER A 221 12.09 -29.70 21.73
CA SER A 221 12.19 -30.63 20.58
C SER A 221 13.19 -31.77 20.75
N LEU A 222 13.97 -31.78 21.84
CA LEU A 222 15.09 -32.71 22.10
C LEU A 222 16.22 -32.65 21.05
N GLN A 223 16.24 -31.65 20.16
CA GLN A 223 17.35 -31.41 19.23
C GLN A 223 18.53 -30.75 19.95
N SER A 224 19.75 -31.00 19.49
CA SER A 224 20.94 -30.34 20.04
C SER A 224 20.96 -28.85 19.68
N VAL A 225 21.64 -28.06 20.53
CA VAL A 225 21.86 -26.63 20.31
C VAL A 225 22.60 -26.38 18.99
N ASP A 226 23.52 -27.25 18.62
CA ASP A 226 24.33 -27.12 17.41
C ASP A 226 23.52 -27.32 16.12
N VAL A 227 22.61 -28.31 16.08
CA VAL A 227 21.70 -28.53 14.94
C VAL A 227 20.75 -27.34 14.76
N LEU A 228 20.20 -26.80 15.85
CA LEU A 228 19.36 -25.61 15.81
C LEU A 228 20.15 -24.33 15.45
N ARG A 229 21.45 -24.30 15.74
CA ARG A 229 22.37 -23.23 15.29
C ARG A 229 22.66 -23.35 13.79
N GLU A 230 22.82 -24.56 13.29
CA GLU A 230 22.99 -24.85 11.86
C GLU A 230 21.73 -24.49 11.06
N GLU A 231 20.52 -24.86 11.53
CA GLU A 231 19.25 -24.41 10.93
C GLU A 231 19.14 -22.87 10.94
N ALA A 232 19.58 -22.19 12.01
CA ALA A 232 19.61 -20.72 12.05
C ALA A 232 20.59 -20.11 11.03
N CYS A 233 21.73 -20.75 10.77
CA CYS A 233 22.66 -20.36 9.71
C CYS A 233 22.04 -20.57 8.32
N GLU A 234 21.41 -21.72 8.05
CA GLU A 234 20.72 -22.00 6.78
C GLU A 234 19.60 -21.00 6.51
N ILE A 235 18.79 -20.67 7.52
CA ILE A 235 17.73 -19.66 7.44
C ILE A 235 18.33 -18.30 7.05
N LEU A 236 19.44 -17.88 7.67
CA LEU A 236 20.11 -16.62 7.32
C LEU A 236 20.67 -16.64 5.89
N ASP A 237 21.24 -17.75 5.42
CA ASP A 237 21.76 -17.89 4.06
C ASP A 237 20.65 -17.94 2.99
N GLU A 238 19.46 -18.46 3.33
CA GLU A 238 18.24 -18.35 2.53
C GLU A 238 17.76 -16.89 2.45
N MET A 239 17.57 -16.22 3.60
CA MET A 239 16.84 -14.94 3.63
C MET A 239 17.70 -13.72 3.30
N SER A 240 18.99 -13.69 3.65
CA SER A 240 19.76 -12.44 3.72
C SER A 240 20.05 -11.76 2.37
N HIS A 241 20.13 -10.41 2.38
CA HIS A 241 20.72 -9.65 1.29
C HIS A 241 22.23 -9.89 1.18
N LYS A 242 22.80 -9.62 0.00
CA LYS A 242 24.21 -9.82 -0.37
C LYS A 242 24.76 -8.58 -1.10
N LEU A 243 24.35 -7.39 -0.63
CA LEU A 243 24.54 -6.07 -1.24
C LEU A 243 25.94 -5.88 -1.85
N ARG A 244 26.01 -5.61 -3.15
CA ARG A 244 27.25 -5.45 -3.94
C ARG A 244 27.12 -4.30 -4.92
N LEU A 245 27.95 -3.27 -4.75
CA LEU A 245 27.95 -2.07 -5.61
C LEU A 245 28.05 -2.39 -7.11
N GLY A 246 28.80 -3.41 -7.52
CA GLY A 246 28.87 -3.82 -8.93
C GLY A 246 27.51 -4.25 -9.52
N VAL A 247 26.62 -4.85 -8.73
CA VAL A 247 25.26 -5.22 -9.18
C VAL A 247 24.30 -4.04 -9.06
N ILE A 248 24.43 -3.19 -8.04
CA ILE A 248 23.69 -1.92 -7.96
C ILE A 248 23.96 -1.07 -9.22
N ARG A 249 25.22 -0.93 -9.63
CA ARG A 249 25.61 -0.21 -10.85
C ARG A 249 25.08 -0.87 -12.13
N PHE A 250 25.05 -2.19 -12.20
CA PHE A 250 24.42 -2.91 -13.31
C PHE A 250 22.92 -2.60 -13.39
N PHE A 251 22.19 -2.60 -12.26
CA PHE A 251 20.79 -2.19 -12.22
C PHE A 251 20.62 -0.71 -12.58
N ALA A 252 21.46 0.20 -12.08
CA ALA A 252 21.42 1.62 -12.44
C ALA A 252 21.57 1.83 -13.96
N PHE A 253 22.50 1.12 -14.60
CA PHE A 253 22.67 1.14 -16.06
C PHE A 253 21.45 0.58 -16.81
N ALA A 254 20.94 -0.58 -16.38
CA ALA A 254 19.83 -1.25 -17.04
C ALA A 254 18.51 -0.48 -16.88
N LEU A 255 18.20 -0.01 -15.67
CA LEU A 255 16.98 0.73 -15.35
C LEU A 255 16.99 2.12 -15.98
N SER A 256 18.13 2.82 -16.04
CA SER A 256 18.26 4.08 -16.77
C SER A 256 17.84 3.94 -18.24
N LYS A 257 18.25 2.84 -18.90
CA LYS A 257 17.84 2.53 -20.28
C LYS A 257 16.37 2.11 -20.40
N ILE A 258 15.88 1.27 -19.48
CA ILE A 258 14.49 0.79 -19.51
C ILE A 258 13.52 1.95 -19.28
N PHE A 259 13.74 2.77 -18.24
CA PHE A 259 12.83 3.85 -17.88
C PHE A 259 12.79 4.97 -18.94
N LYS A 260 13.93 5.37 -19.52
CA LYS A 260 13.95 6.29 -20.67
C LYS A 260 13.28 5.76 -21.95
N GLN A 261 13.09 4.44 -22.05
CA GLN A 261 12.48 3.79 -23.20
C GLN A 261 10.95 3.62 -23.06
N ILE A 262 10.44 3.51 -21.82
CA ILE A 262 9.01 3.21 -21.57
C ILE A 262 8.23 4.33 -20.87
N PHE A 263 8.92 5.29 -20.23
CA PHE A 263 8.29 6.42 -19.54
C PHE A 263 8.65 7.75 -20.18
N SER A 264 7.62 8.57 -20.36
CA SER A 264 7.72 9.96 -20.83
C SER A 264 8.36 10.86 -19.78
N LYS A 265 8.14 10.61 -18.48
CA LYS A 265 8.76 11.31 -17.34
C LYS A 265 8.84 10.40 -16.11
N VAL A 266 9.81 10.61 -15.21
CA VAL A 266 9.78 10.11 -13.83
C VAL A 266 9.97 11.32 -12.91
N CYS A 267 8.84 11.88 -12.50
CA CYS A 267 8.73 13.07 -11.70
C CYS A 267 8.90 12.73 -10.21
N VAL A 268 9.73 13.47 -9.48
CA VAL A 268 9.95 13.29 -8.03
C VAL A 268 9.91 14.63 -7.29
N ASN A 269 9.30 14.69 -6.11
CA ASN A 269 9.27 15.92 -5.31
C ASN A 269 10.63 16.24 -4.67
N GLU A 270 11.16 17.44 -4.93
CA GLU A 270 12.49 17.85 -4.44
C GLU A 270 12.55 17.96 -2.91
N GLU A 271 11.56 18.61 -2.28
CA GLU A 271 11.57 18.85 -0.83
C GLU A 271 11.50 17.53 -0.04
N GLY A 272 10.74 16.54 -0.53
CA GLY A 272 10.70 15.18 0.01
C GLY A 272 12.05 14.47 -0.01
N ILE A 273 12.81 14.59 -1.10
CA ILE A 273 14.19 14.07 -1.18
C ILE A 273 15.12 14.79 -0.19
N GLN A 274 15.02 16.12 -0.06
CA GLN A 274 15.80 16.90 0.90
C GLN A 274 15.44 16.59 2.36
N LYS A 275 14.17 16.24 2.65
CA LYS A 275 13.71 15.73 3.96
C LYS A 275 14.27 14.33 4.23
N LEU A 276 14.19 13.42 3.26
CA LEU A 276 14.73 12.07 3.36
C LEU A 276 16.24 12.07 3.60
N GLN A 277 17.01 12.90 2.87
CA GLN A 277 18.46 13.03 3.04
C GLN A 277 18.85 13.46 4.46
N ARG A 278 18.07 14.35 5.09
CA ARG A 278 18.25 14.75 6.49
C ARG A 278 17.91 13.60 7.45
N ALA A 279 16.75 12.96 7.28
CA ALA A 279 16.33 11.85 8.13
C ALA A 279 17.33 10.69 8.16
N ILE A 280 17.88 10.30 6.99
CA ILE A 280 18.90 9.24 6.84
C ILE A 280 20.19 9.55 7.63
N GLN A 281 20.55 10.83 7.80
CA GLN A 281 21.71 11.22 8.61
C GLN A 281 21.42 11.24 10.11
N GLU A 282 20.15 11.39 10.51
CA GLU A 282 19.77 11.64 11.90
C GLU A 282 19.37 10.39 12.67
N HIS A 283 18.54 9.51 12.09
CA HIS A 283 18.10 8.25 12.72
C HIS A 283 17.86 7.15 11.66
N PRO A 284 17.77 5.87 12.04
CA PRO A 284 17.38 4.80 11.13
C PRO A 284 16.04 5.08 10.42
N VAL A 285 15.99 4.79 9.12
CA VAL A 285 14.84 5.09 8.24
C VAL A 285 14.15 3.81 7.77
N VAL A 286 12.82 3.83 7.80
CA VAL A 286 11.96 2.83 7.17
C VAL A 286 11.20 3.51 6.03
N LEU A 287 11.37 3.00 4.81
CA LEU A 287 10.64 3.46 3.62
C LEU A 287 9.36 2.64 3.47
N LEU A 288 8.23 3.34 3.38
CA LEU A 288 6.89 2.74 3.29
C LEU A 288 6.21 3.20 1.99
N PRO A 289 6.57 2.61 0.83
CA PRO A 289 5.88 2.85 -0.43
C PRO A 289 4.48 2.20 -0.51
N SER A 290 3.60 2.82 -1.31
CA SER A 290 2.38 2.21 -1.86
C SER A 290 2.74 1.14 -2.90
N HIS A 291 1.98 0.04 -3.00
CA HIS A 291 2.29 -1.07 -3.91
C HIS A 291 1.31 -1.18 -5.08
N ARG A 292 1.80 -0.92 -6.30
CA ARG A 292 1.02 -0.85 -7.55
C ARG A 292 1.64 -1.63 -8.71
N SER A 293 2.97 -1.74 -8.83
CA SER A 293 3.65 -2.46 -9.92
C SER A 293 4.83 -3.34 -9.43
N TYR A 294 5.27 -4.31 -10.23
CA TYR A 294 6.51 -5.07 -10.03
C TYR A 294 7.72 -4.13 -10.01
N ILE A 295 7.65 -2.95 -10.63
CA ILE A 295 8.81 -2.03 -10.68
C ILE A 295 8.93 -1.10 -9.47
N ASP A 296 7.95 -1.03 -8.55
CA ASP A 296 7.94 -0.06 -7.43
C ASP A 296 9.28 -0.03 -6.65
N PHE A 297 9.77 -1.19 -6.23
CA PHE A 297 11.00 -1.33 -5.45
C PHE A 297 12.27 -1.09 -6.29
N LEU A 298 12.21 -1.38 -7.60
CA LEU A 298 13.29 -1.08 -8.54
C LEU A 298 13.36 0.43 -8.82
N MET A 299 12.21 1.09 -8.91
CA MET A 299 12.10 2.54 -9.05
C MET A 299 12.64 3.23 -7.81
N LEU A 300 12.19 2.84 -6.60
CA LEU A 300 12.66 3.45 -5.36
C LEU A 300 14.19 3.26 -5.17
N SER A 301 14.71 2.07 -5.50
CA SER A 301 16.17 1.81 -5.53
C SER A 301 16.91 2.67 -6.56
N PHE A 302 16.33 2.90 -7.74
CA PHE A 302 16.89 3.74 -8.79
C PHE A 302 16.89 5.22 -8.43
N LEU A 303 15.81 5.73 -7.81
CA LEU A 303 15.72 7.10 -7.32
C LEU A 303 16.77 7.38 -6.23
N LEU A 304 16.88 6.50 -5.23
CA LEU A 304 17.88 6.67 -4.17
C LEU A 304 19.30 6.60 -4.73
N TYR A 305 19.58 5.75 -5.73
CA TYR A 305 20.87 5.80 -6.45
C TYR A 305 21.05 7.10 -7.26
N ASN A 306 20.00 7.64 -7.90
CA ASN A 306 20.08 8.90 -8.64
C ASN A 306 20.51 10.06 -7.73
N TYR A 307 19.90 10.19 -6.56
CA TYR A 307 20.18 11.25 -5.58
C TYR A 307 21.34 10.96 -4.60
N ASP A 308 22.17 9.94 -4.87
CA ASP A 308 23.30 9.52 -4.03
C ASP A 308 22.92 9.23 -2.55
N LEU A 309 21.71 8.70 -2.34
CA LEU A 309 21.24 8.17 -1.07
C LEU A 309 21.51 6.66 -0.98
N PRO A 310 21.59 6.05 0.23
CA PRO A 310 21.80 4.62 0.35
C PRO A 310 20.61 3.83 -0.24
N VAL A 311 20.88 3.06 -1.30
CA VAL A 311 19.96 2.06 -1.85
C VAL A 311 19.43 1.16 -0.71
N PRO A 312 18.11 0.96 -0.60
CA PRO A 312 17.49 0.32 0.56
C PRO A 312 17.69 -1.19 0.58
N VAL A 313 17.43 -1.78 1.74
CA VAL A 313 17.28 -3.24 1.90
C VAL A 313 15.80 -3.60 1.94
N ILE A 314 15.39 -4.50 1.06
CA ILE A 314 13.99 -4.62 0.62
C ILE A 314 13.40 -5.94 1.10
N ALA A 315 12.27 -5.90 1.82
CA ALA A 315 11.56 -7.10 2.24
C ALA A 315 10.81 -7.73 1.05
N ALA A 316 11.36 -8.79 0.47
CA ALA A 316 10.84 -9.45 -0.71
C ALA A 316 10.13 -10.78 -0.40
N GLY A 317 9.00 -11.06 -1.04
CA GLY A 317 8.39 -12.39 -1.00
C GLY A 317 9.24 -13.43 -1.74
N MET A 318 9.28 -14.67 -1.24
CA MET A 318 10.05 -15.77 -1.84
C MET A 318 9.68 -16.15 -3.29
N ASP A 319 8.59 -15.62 -3.87
CA ASP A 319 8.16 -15.87 -5.26
C ASP A 319 9.32 -15.79 -6.26
N PHE A 320 10.17 -14.77 -6.12
CA PHE A 320 11.30 -14.52 -7.02
C PHE A 320 12.45 -15.54 -6.90
N LEU A 321 12.50 -16.35 -5.83
CA LEU A 321 13.50 -17.42 -5.68
C LEU A 321 13.31 -18.56 -6.68
N GLY A 322 12.11 -18.70 -7.27
CA GLY A 322 11.87 -19.61 -8.39
C GLY A 322 12.74 -19.26 -9.62
N MET A 323 13.17 -18.01 -9.76
CA MET A 323 14.06 -17.52 -10.81
C MET A 323 15.48 -17.32 -10.26
N ARG A 324 16.18 -18.43 -9.91
CA ARG A 324 17.49 -18.44 -9.20
C ARG A 324 18.47 -17.31 -9.57
N VAL A 325 18.64 -17.00 -10.87
CA VAL A 325 19.54 -15.92 -11.34
C VAL A 325 19.02 -14.53 -10.94
N VAL A 326 17.73 -14.25 -11.18
CA VAL A 326 17.10 -12.97 -10.81
C VAL A 326 17.02 -12.83 -9.30
N GLY A 327 16.63 -13.89 -8.57
CA GLY A 327 16.58 -13.88 -7.11
C GLY A 327 17.94 -13.59 -6.46
N GLU A 328 19.04 -14.14 -6.99
CA GLU A 328 20.39 -13.85 -6.47
C GLU A 328 20.87 -12.44 -6.87
N LEU A 329 20.56 -11.95 -8.09
CA LEU A 329 20.81 -10.55 -8.47
C LEU A 329 20.06 -9.58 -7.54
N LEU A 330 18.81 -9.88 -7.18
CA LEU A 330 18.03 -9.10 -6.22
C LEU A 330 18.62 -9.15 -4.80
N ARG A 331 19.13 -10.30 -4.32
CA ARG A 331 19.93 -10.31 -3.07
C ARG A 331 21.13 -9.38 -3.18
N MET A 332 21.81 -9.37 -4.33
CA MET A 332 23.00 -8.55 -4.56
C MET A 332 22.69 -7.06 -4.74
N SER A 333 21.44 -6.66 -4.99
CA SER A 333 20.98 -5.26 -5.00
C SER A 333 20.32 -4.78 -3.71
N GLY A 334 19.95 -5.67 -2.78
CA GLY A 334 19.45 -5.30 -1.44
C GLY A 334 18.27 -6.12 -0.91
N ALA A 335 17.65 -6.98 -1.72
CA ALA A 335 16.51 -7.77 -1.30
C ALA A 335 16.86 -8.82 -0.24
N PHE A 336 16.03 -8.95 0.79
CA PHE A 336 16.02 -10.05 1.75
C PHE A 336 14.66 -10.75 1.73
N PHE A 337 14.66 -12.08 1.76
CA PHE A 337 13.48 -12.89 1.43
C PHE A 337 12.71 -13.38 2.66
N MET A 338 11.39 -13.18 2.64
CA MET A 338 10.45 -13.67 3.66
C MET A 338 9.55 -14.80 3.15
N ARG A 339 9.41 -15.85 3.97
CA ARG A 339 8.46 -16.95 3.73
C ARG A 339 7.02 -16.42 3.76
N ARG A 340 6.20 -16.78 2.75
CA ARG A 340 4.78 -16.38 2.66
C ARG A 340 3.95 -16.77 3.90
N THR A 341 4.31 -17.90 4.51
CA THR A 341 3.73 -18.40 5.76
C THR A 341 4.85 -18.90 6.66
N PHE A 342 4.85 -18.48 7.93
CA PHE A 342 5.90 -18.88 8.89
C PHE A 342 5.66 -20.26 9.50
N GLY A 343 4.51 -20.89 9.23
CA GLY A 343 4.20 -22.28 9.61
C GLY A 343 4.17 -22.59 11.12
N GLY A 344 4.31 -21.57 11.98
CA GLY A 344 4.56 -21.77 13.40
C GLY A 344 6.03 -22.06 13.75
N ASN A 345 6.97 -22.04 12.78
CA ASN A 345 8.39 -22.22 13.06
C ASN A 345 8.92 -20.99 13.84
N ARG A 346 9.11 -21.20 15.15
CA ARG A 346 9.59 -20.21 16.11
C ARG A 346 11.03 -19.77 15.86
N LEU A 347 11.88 -20.67 15.37
CA LEU A 347 13.28 -20.37 15.05
C LEU A 347 13.35 -19.41 13.86
N TYR A 348 12.64 -19.73 12.77
CA TYR A 348 12.55 -18.86 11.59
C TYR A 348 12.05 -17.46 11.95
N TRP A 349 10.98 -17.34 12.75
CA TRP A 349 10.47 -16.03 13.16
C TRP A 349 11.49 -15.25 14.02
N ALA A 350 12.17 -15.91 14.95
CA ALA A 350 13.21 -15.26 15.77
C ALA A 350 14.39 -14.78 14.92
N VAL A 351 14.95 -15.66 14.06
CA VAL A 351 16.07 -15.34 13.14
C VAL A 351 15.69 -14.20 12.19
N PHE A 352 14.48 -14.24 11.62
CA PHE A 352 13.97 -13.21 10.73
C PHE A 352 13.77 -11.86 11.44
N SER A 353 13.16 -11.88 12.63
CA SER A 353 12.94 -10.67 13.43
C SER A 353 14.27 -10.03 13.85
N GLU A 354 15.19 -10.81 14.41
CA GLU A 354 16.48 -10.31 14.89
C GLU A 354 17.38 -9.81 13.74
N TYR A 355 17.25 -10.38 12.54
CA TYR A 355 17.88 -9.84 11.34
C TYR A 355 17.39 -8.43 11.01
N VAL A 356 16.08 -8.23 10.90
CA VAL A 356 15.49 -6.91 10.59
C VAL A 356 15.76 -5.90 11.72
N LYS A 357 15.73 -6.32 13.00
CA LYS A 357 16.16 -5.48 14.13
C LYS A 357 17.62 -5.06 14.02
N THR A 358 18.50 -5.98 13.63
CA THR A 358 19.93 -5.69 13.41
C THR A 358 20.14 -4.69 12.27
N MET A 359 19.34 -4.74 11.19
CA MET A 359 19.39 -3.72 10.13
C MET A 359 19.16 -2.30 10.68
N LEU A 360 18.16 -2.13 11.55
CA LEU A 360 17.82 -0.82 12.12
C LEU A 360 18.79 -0.36 13.21
N ARG A 361 19.29 -1.28 14.05
CA ARG A 361 20.36 -0.97 15.02
C ARG A 361 21.64 -0.51 14.33
N ASN A 362 21.98 -1.13 13.20
CA ASN A 362 23.16 -0.78 12.41
C ASN A 362 22.92 0.46 11.52
N GLY A 363 21.68 0.75 11.13
CA GLY A 363 21.25 1.97 10.43
C GLY A 363 21.92 2.29 9.08
N TYR A 364 22.73 1.38 8.54
CA TYR A 364 23.63 1.68 7.41
C TYR A 364 22.92 1.88 6.05
N ALA A 365 21.69 1.37 5.93
CA ALA A 365 20.81 1.54 4.79
C ALA A 365 19.35 1.54 5.27
N PRO A 366 18.43 2.29 4.62
CA PRO A 366 17.00 2.26 4.93
C PRO A 366 16.39 0.87 4.72
N VAL A 367 15.36 0.54 5.51
CA VAL A 367 14.57 -0.69 5.34
C VAL A 367 13.29 -0.38 4.55
N GLU A 368 13.10 -1.04 3.42
CA GLU A 368 11.91 -0.87 2.56
C GLU A 368 10.93 -2.04 2.72
N PHE A 369 9.65 -1.74 2.95
CA PHE A 369 8.57 -2.70 2.77
C PHE A 369 7.20 -2.06 2.52
N PHE A 370 6.33 -2.79 1.82
CA PHE A 370 4.98 -2.35 1.48
C PHE A 370 3.99 -2.71 2.61
N LEU A 371 3.33 -1.71 3.20
CA LEU A 371 2.32 -1.91 4.26
C LEU A 371 1.15 -2.79 3.82
N GLU A 372 0.78 -2.72 2.53
CA GLU A 372 -0.29 -3.50 1.91
C GLU A 372 0.04 -5.01 1.84
N GLY A 373 1.33 -5.38 1.92
CA GLY A 373 1.83 -6.76 1.79
C GLY A 373 1.76 -7.36 0.38
N THR A 374 0.91 -6.81 -0.51
CA THR A 374 0.77 -7.21 -1.92
C THR A 374 0.35 -6.01 -2.77
N ARG A 375 0.73 -5.99 -4.06
CA ARG A 375 0.23 -5.00 -5.04
C ARG A 375 -1.28 -5.04 -5.16
N SER A 376 -1.91 -3.87 -5.17
CA SER A 376 -3.34 -3.75 -5.48
C SER A 376 -3.60 -4.03 -6.95
N ARG A 377 -4.58 -4.89 -7.24
CA ARG A 377 -5.04 -5.19 -8.63
C ARG A 377 -6.11 -4.21 -9.09
N SER A 378 -6.88 -3.69 -8.14
CA SER A 378 -8.00 -2.79 -8.34
C SER A 378 -7.64 -1.32 -8.04
N ALA A 379 -6.34 -1.00 -7.93
CA ALA A 379 -5.72 0.29 -7.58
C ALA A 379 -6.11 0.93 -6.22
N LYS A 380 -7.15 0.43 -5.54
CA LYS A 380 -7.51 0.79 -4.16
C LYS A 380 -6.37 0.44 -3.19
N THR A 381 -6.14 1.28 -2.18
CA THR A 381 -5.18 0.98 -1.11
C THR A 381 -5.69 -0.16 -0.23
N LEU A 382 -4.91 -1.23 -0.10
CA LEU A 382 -5.31 -2.44 0.64
C LEU A 382 -5.10 -2.29 2.16
N THR A 383 -5.89 -3.01 2.97
CA THR A 383 -5.75 -3.00 4.44
C THR A 383 -4.34 -3.40 4.88
N PRO A 384 -3.76 -2.75 5.92
CA PRO A 384 -2.35 -2.91 6.23
C PRO A 384 -2.03 -4.24 6.92
N LYS A 385 -0.76 -4.67 6.83
CA LYS A 385 -0.26 -5.92 7.40
C LYS A 385 0.82 -5.62 8.44
N PHE A 386 0.45 -5.71 9.72
CA PHE A 386 1.28 -5.25 10.85
C PHE A 386 2.57 -6.07 11.11
N GLY A 387 2.78 -7.20 10.42
CA GLY A 387 3.84 -8.16 10.71
C GLY A 387 5.26 -7.56 10.69
N LEU A 388 5.64 -6.93 9.58
CA LEU A 388 6.94 -6.23 9.48
C LEU A 388 6.97 -4.95 10.32
N LEU A 389 5.85 -4.22 10.39
CA LEU A 389 5.77 -2.96 11.14
C LEU A 389 6.04 -3.17 12.63
N ASN A 390 5.52 -4.26 13.22
CA ASN A 390 5.83 -4.67 14.59
C ASN A 390 7.33 -4.88 14.82
N ILE A 391 8.02 -5.53 13.89
CA ILE A 391 9.46 -5.82 14.01
C ILE A 391 10.28 -4.52 13.92
N VAL A 392 9.98 -3.63 12.97
CA VAL A 392 10.76 -2.39 12.81
C VAL A 392 10.54 -1.35 13.92
N MET A 393 9.41 -1.44 14.64
CA MET A 393 9.14 -0.60 15.81
C MET A 393 9.72 -1.18 17.11
N GLU A 394 10.01 -2.49 17.18
CA GLU A 394 10.53 -3.17 18.38
C GLU A 394 11.85 -2.56 18.92
N PRO A 395 12.87 -2.21 18.11
CA PRO A 395 14.09 -1.57 18.60
C PRO A 395 13.85 -0.22 19.28
N PHE A 396 12.87 0.56 18.82
CA PHE A 396 12.49 1.82 19.45
C PHE A 396 11.72 1.59 20.78
N PHE A 397 10.90 0.54 20.84
CA PHE A 397 10.18 0.12 22.05
C PHE A 397 11.15 -0.36 23.14
N LYS A 398 12.09 -1.26 22.78
CA LYS A 398 13.16 -1.79 23.64
C LYS A 398 14.26 -0.77 23.98
N ARG A 399 14.25 0.43 23.38
CA ARG A 399 15.29 1.47 23.53
C ARG A 399 16.68 0.99 23.09
N GLU A 400 16.71 0.28 21.97
CA GLU A 400 17.93 -0.12 21.24
C GLU A 400 18.30 0.95 20.19
N VAL A 401 17.31 1.67 19.67
CA VAL A 401 17.48 2.94 18.93
C VAL A 401 16.78 4.08 19.67
N PHE A 402 17.25 5.32 19.48
CA PHE A 402 16.66 6.51 20.12
C PHE A 402 15.29 6.84 19.53
N ASP A 403 15.20 6.77 18.20
CA ASP A 403 14.04 7.01 17.35
C ASP A 403 14.22 6.23 16.03
N THR A 404 13.15 6.15 15.23
CA THR A 404 13.14 5.63 13.85
C THR A 404 12.21 6.54 13.04
N TYR A 405 12.60 6.92 11.82
CA TYR A 405 11.71 7.64 10.90
C TYR A 405 10.94 6.66 10.01
N LEU A 406 9.62 6.80 9.98
CA LEU A 406 8.76 6.17 8.98
C LEU A 406 8.50 7.16 7.85
N VAL A 407 8.87 6.83 6.62
CA VAL A 407 8.70 7.71 5.44
C VAL A 407 7.59 7.14 4.56
N PRO A 408 6.38 7.73 4.56
CA PRO A 408 5.32 7.33 3.63
C PRO A 408 5.66 7.83 2.23
N ILE A 409 5.61 6.92 1.24
CA ILE A 409 5.91 7.25 -0.17
C ILE A 409 4.71 6.85 -1.01
N SER A 410 4.24 7.76 -1.85
CA SER A 410 3.18 7.50 -2.84
C SER A 410 3.81 7.34 -4.22
N ILE A 411 3.34 6.35 -4.98
CA ILE A 411 3.80 6.06 -6.35
C ILE A 411 2.57 6.02 -7.26
N SER A 412 2.40 7.08 -8.05
CA SER A 412 1.35 7.22 -9.05
C SER A 412 1.89 6.92 -10.45
N TYR A 413 1.06 6.29 -11.27
CA TYR A 413 1.37 5.90 -12.65
C TYR A 413 0.26 6.43 -13.57
N ASP A 414 0.63 7.05 -14.69
CA ASP A 414 -0.34 7.29 -15.76
C ASP A 414 -0.84 5.94 -16.31
N LYS A 415 0.08 5.01 -16.61
CA LYS A 415 -0.25 3.64 -17.04
C LYS A 415 0.60 2.57 -16.35
N ILE A 416 -0.04 1.52 -15.84
CA ILE A 416 0.63 0.41 -15.12
C ILE A 416 0.95 -0.73 -16.09
N LEU A 417 2.19 -1.24 -16.08
CA LEU A 417 2.67 -2.30 -16.99
C LEU A 417 1.85 -3.60 -16.90
N GLU A 418 1.24 -3.87 -15.75
CA GLU A 418 0.47 -5.07 -15.47
C GLU A 418 -1.06 -4.91 -15.63
N GLU A 419 -1.56 -3.78 -16.14
CA GLU A 419 -3.00 -3.44 -16.11
C GLU A 419 -3.92 -4.57 -16.61
N THR A 420 -3.62 -5.18 -17.77
CA THR A 420 -4.42 -6.29 -18.32
C THR A 420 -4.26 -7.58 -17.51
N LEU A 421 -3.05 -7.85 -16.98
CA LEU A 421 -2.79 -9.01 -16.13
C LEU A 421 -3.58 -8.91 -14.82
N TYR A 422 -3.72 -7.71 -14.26
CA TYR A 422 -4.53 -7.49 -13.06
C TYR A 422 -6.01 -7.72 -13.34
N ALA A 423 -6.55 -7.27 -14.47
CA ALA A 423 -7.93 -7.58 -14.84
C ALA A 423 -8.18 -9.10 -14.97
N TYR A 424 -7.25 -9.86 -15.57
CA TYR A 424 -7.33 -11.33 -15.58
C TYR A 424 -7.25 -11.96 -14.17
N GLU A 425 -6.34 -11.50 -13.31
CA GLU A 425 -6.25 -11.98 -11.92
C GLU A 425 -7.52 -11.63 -11.10
N LEU A 426 -8.16 -10.48 -11.36
CA LEU A 426 -9.44 -10.11 -10.75
C LEU A 426 -10.60 -11.00 -11.20
N LEU A 427 -10.66 -11.38 -12.48
CA LEU A 427 -11.63 -12.36 -12.99
C LEU A 427 -11.38 -13.79 -12.47
N GLY A 428 -10.23 -14.01 -11.80
CA GLY A 428 -9.86 -15.27 -11.15
C GLY A 428 -9.03 -16.20 -12.02
N VAL A 429 -8.46 -15.71 -13.12
CA VAL A 429 -7.41 -16.43 -13.84
C VAL A 429 -6.22 -16.60 -12.88
N PRO A 430 -5.69 -17.82 -12.70
CA PRO A 430 -4.59 -18.03 -11.77
C PRO A 430 -3.34 -17.29 -12.24
N LYS A 431 -2.71 -16.51 -11.33
CA LYS A 431 -1.45 -15.78 -11.60
C LYS A 431 -0.47 -16.68 -12.38
N PRO A 432 0.03 -16.25 -13.55
CA PRO A 432 1.01 -17.01 -14.29
C PRO A 432 2.28 -17.17 -13.47
N LYS A 433 2.90 -18.36 -13.51
CA LYS A 433 4.22 -18.58 -12.91
C LYS A 433 5.24 -17.72 -13.66
N GLU A 434 5.89 -16.83 -12.93
CA GLU A 434 6.96 -15.98 -13.46
C GLU A 434 8.06 -16.86 -14.06
N SER A 435 8.40 -16.58 -15.32
CA SER A 435 9.21 -17.46 -16.16
C SER A 435 10.16 -16.67 -17.05
N THR A 436 11.27 -17.29 -17.42
CA THR A 436 12.26 -16.69 -18.34
C THR A 436 11.70 -16.46 -19.74
N THR A 437 10.67 -17.20 -20.17
CA THR A 437 9.92 -16.94 -21.41
C THR A 437 8.99 -15.72 -21.30
N GLY A 438 8.49 -15.38 -20.11
CA GLY A 438 7.82 -14.10 -19.87
C GLY A 438 8.76 -12.91 -20.12
N LEU A 439 10.02 -13.03 -19.71
CA LEU A 439 11.06 -12.01 -19.93
C LEU A 439 11.32 -11.72 -21.43
N LEU A 440 11.07 -12.68 -22.32
CA LEU A 440 11.19 -12.47 -23.78
C LEU A 440 10.03 -11.67 -24.36
N LYS A 441 8.81 -11.81 -23.80
CA LYS A 441 7.65 -10.97 -24.20
C LYS A 441 7.81 -9.52 -23.79
N ALA A 442 8.65 -9.22 -22.78
CA ALA A 442 8.94 -7.85 -22.35
C ALA A 442 9.50 -6.94 -23.47
N ARG A 443 10.02 -7.50 -24.58
CA ARG A 443 10.39 -6.72 -25.77
C ARG A 443 9.24 -5.91 -26.38
N LYS A 444 7.98 -6.37 -26.28
CA LYS A 444 6.82 -5.58 -26.72
C LYS A 444 6.52 -4.44 -25.74
N ILE A 445 6.60 -4.72 -24.44
CA ILE A 445 6.43 -3.72 -23.37
C ILE A 445 7.50 -2.61 -23.52
N LEU A 446 8.73 -2.95 -23.88
CA LEU A 446 9.79 -1.98 -24.19
C LEU A 446 9.57 -1.14 -25.48
N SER A 447 8.47 -1.35 -26.21
CA SER A 447 8.04 -0.54 -27.36
C SER A 447 6.70 0.18 -27.13
N GLU A 448 6.13 0.09 -25.93
CA GLU A 448 4.88 0.75 -25.54
C GLU A 448 5.20 1.94 -24.61
N ASN A 449 4.47 3.05 -24.75
CA ASN A 449 4.57 4.20 -23.86
C ASN A 449 3.61 4.02 -22.66
N PHE A 450 4.13 4.26 -21.45
CA PHE A 450 3.37 4.15 -20.20
C PHE A 450 3.13 5.52 -19.53
N GLY A 451 3.41 6.62 -20.23
CA GLY A 451 3.24 7.97 -19.73
C GLY A 451 4.27 8.30 -18.65
N SER A 452 3.84 9.00 -17.62
CA SER A 452 4.67 9.48 -16.52
C SER A 452 4.51 8.63 -15.26
N ILE A 453 5.55 8.62 -14.44
CA ILE A 453 5.49 8.18 -13.04
C ILE A 453 5.70 9.39 -12.15
N HIS A 454 4.92 9.48 -11.08
CA HIS A 454 5.06 10.51 -10.06
C HIS A 454 5.31 9.85 -8.70
N VAL A 455 6.47 10.14 -8.09
CA VAL A 455 6.86 9.60 -6.78
C VAL A 455 6.92 10.74 -5.77
N TYR A 456 6.01 10.72 -4.79
CA TYR A 456 6.00 11.70 -3.70
C TYR A 456 6.52 11.07 -2.40
N PHE A 457 7.65 11.57 -1.93
CA PHE A 457 8.22 11.29 -0.62
C PHE A 457 7.59 12.23 0.42
N GLY A 458 6.72 11.68 1.28
CA GLY A 458 6.11 12.42 2.37
C GLY A 458 7.04 12.65 3.56
N ASP A 459 6.61 13.53 4.49
CA ASP A 459 7.40 13.93 5.65
C ASP A 459 7.87 12.72 6.50
N PRO A 460 9.16 12.62 6.84
CA PRO A 460 9.68 11.58 7.73
C PRO A 460 9.07 11.64 9.14
N VAL A 461 8.23 10.66 9.48
CA VAL A 461 7.46 10.64 10.73
C VAL A 461 8.24 9.92 11.84
N SER A 462 8.66 10.68 12.85
CA SER A 462 9.35 10.21 14.06
C SER A 462 8.46 9.28 14.91
N LEU A 463 8.89 8.03 15.13
CA LEU A 463 8.24 7.11 16.07
C LEU A 463 8.21 7.66 17.50
N ARG A 464 9.26 8.34 17.93
CA ARG A 464 9.37 8.99 19.24
C ARG A 464 8.30 10.07 19.43
N SER A 465 7.99 10.80 18.37
CA SER A 465 6.96 11.85 18.38
C SER A 465 5.56 11.26 18.32
N LEU A 466 5.34 10.18 17.54
CA LEU A 466 4.07 9.44 17.53
C LEU A 466 3.77 8.79 18.90
N ALA A 467 4.78 8.23 19.57
CA ALA A 467 4.61 7.55 20.87
C ALA A 467 4.53 8.51 22.07
N ALA A 468 4.84 9.81 21.89
CA ALA A 468 4.89 10.79 22.97
C ALA A 468 3.52 10.96 23.64
N GLY A 469 3.45 10.69 24.95
CA GLY A 469 2.21 10.72 25.73
C GLY A 469 1.22 9.58 25.46
N ARG A 470 1.43 8.76 24.42
CA ARG A 470 0.48 7.72 23.98
C ARG A 470 0.76 6.32 24.52
N MET A 471 2.02 5.98 24.79
CA MET A 471 2.38 4.68 25.35
C MET A 471 3.55 4.77 26.34
N SER A 472 3.58 3.88 27.33
CA SER A 472 4.72 3.76 28.24
C SER A 472 5.76 2.79 27.69
N ARG A 473 7.01 3.26 27.56
CA ARG A 473 8.19 2.40 27.36
C ARG A 473 8.82 1.91 28.68
N SER A 474 8.08 1.89 29.80
CA SER A 474 8.57 1.32 31.06
C SER A 474 8.51 -0.22 31.15
N PRO A 475 7.53 -0.94 30.56
CA PRO A 475 7.46 -2.41 30.71
C PRO A 475 8.69 -3.14 30.14
N TYR A 476 9.27 -2.63 29.05
CA TYR A 476 10.50 -3.16 28.44
C TYR A 476 11.77 -3.01 29.30
N ASN A 477 11.70 -2.25 30.39
CA ASN A 477 12.80 -2.17 31.36
C ASN A 477 12.65 -3.21 32.49
N LEU A 478 11.52 -3.94 32.57
CA LEU A 478 11.22 -4.88 33.66
C LEU A 478 11.63 -6.33 33.34
N VAL A 479 12.06 -6.60 32.11
CA VAL A 479 12.45 -7.93 31.61
C VAL A 479 13.72 -7.78 30.75
N PRO A 480 14.69 -8.71 30.81
CA PRO A 480 15.87 -8.66 29.92
C PRO A 480 15.48 -8.63 28.44
N ARG A 481 16.08 -7.71 27.68
CA ARG A 481 15.69 -7.41 26.28
C ARG A 481 15.75 -8.62 25.35
N TYR A 482 16.66 -9.56 25.63
CA TYR A 482 16.86 -10.78 24.86
C TYR A 482 15.74 -11.82 25.01
N ILE A 483 14.80 -11.63 25.94
CA ILE A 483 13.64 -12.53 26.07
C ILE A 483 12.55 -12.03 25.11
N PRO A 484 12.11 -12.83 24.11
CA PRO A 484 11.02 -12.43 23.23
C PRO A 484 9.73 -12.24 24.03
N GLN A 485 9.17 -11.03 23.99
CA GLN A 485 7.92 -10.70 24.68
C GLN A 485 6.74 -10.73 23.71
N LYS A 486 5.59 -11.22 24.16
CA LYS A 486 4.31 -10.89 23.52
C LYS A 486 4.05 -9.39 23.74
N GLN A 487 3.70 -8.66 22.69
CA GLN A 487 3.32 -7.26 22.78
C GLN A 487 2.04 -7.10 23.63
N SER A 488 1.88 -5.95 24.28
CA SER A 488 0.64 -5.59 24.97
C SER A 488 -0.45 -5.16 23.99
N GLU A 489 -1.71 -5.17 24.45
CA GLU A 489 -2.86 -4.77 23.64
C GLU A 489 -2.76 -3.28 23.23
N ASP A 490 -2.31 -2.41 24.13
CA ASP A 490 -2.00 -0.99 23.85
C ASP A 490 -1.03 -0.82 22.67
N MET A 491 -0.08 -1.74 22.53
CA MET A 491 0.94 -1.68 21.49
C MET A 491 0.46 -2.28 20.17
N HIS A 492 -0.33 -3.36 20.21
CA HIS A 492 -1.04 -3.81 19.03
C HIS A 492 -1.98 -2.71 18.51
N ALA A 493 -2.65 -1.96 19.39
CA ALA A 493 -3.46 -0.80 19.03
C ALA A 493 -2.60 0.34 18.46
N PHE A 494 -1.48 0.71 19.10
CA PHE A 494 -0.58 1.76 18.62
C PHE A 494 0.04 1.43 17.25
N VAL A 495 0.57 0.22 17.05
CA VAL A 495 1.12 -0.21 15.75
C VAL A 495 0.03 -0.25 14.68
N THR A 496 -1.21 -0.60 15.05
CA THR A 496 -2.37 -0.49 14.14
C THR A 496 -2.65 0.97 13.77
N GLU A 497 -2.74 1.90 14.73
CA GLU A 497 -2.95 3.32 14.47
C GLU A 497 -1.86 3.88 13.54
N VAL A 498 -0.59 3.56 13.82
CA VAL A 498 0.56 3.99 13.00
C VAL A 498 0.45 3.42 11.57
N ALA A 499 0.12 2.14 11.39
CA ALA A 499 -0.06 1.55 10.07
C ALA A 499 -1.13 2.28 9.23
N TYR A 500 -2.33 2.48 9.81
CA TYR A 500 -3.42 3.19 9.13
C TYR A 500 -3.05 4.66 8.88
N LYS A 501 -2.36 5.33 9.81
CA LYS A 501 -1.87 6.70 9.61
C LYS A 501 -0.86 6.80 8.45
N MET A 502 0.09 5.87 8.34
CA MET A 502 1.05 5.89 7.24
C MET A 502 0.36 5.69 5.89
N GLN A 503 -0.64 4.81 5.79
CA GLN A 503 -1.43 4.66 4.56
C GLN A 503 -2.29 5.88 4.23
N LEU A 504 -2.85 6.57 5.24
CA LEU A 504 -3.55 7.83 5.00
C LEU A 504 -2.62 8.93 4.49
N LEU A 505 -1.34 8.94 4.89
CA LEU A 505 -0.32 9.85 4.34
C LEU A 505 0.14 9.44 2.93
N GLN A 506 0.13 8.16 2.56
CA GLN A 506 0.32 7.72 1.16
C GLN A 506 -0.85 8.19 0.28
N ILE A 507 -2.08 8.08 0.81
CA ILE A 507 -3.34 8.48 0.16
C ILE A 507 -3.41 10.00 -0.03
N GLU A 508 -3.06 10.79 0.98
CA GLU A 508 -3.06 12.26 0.91
C GLU A 508 -2.11 12.76 -0.17
N ASN A 509 -0.96 12.10 -0.32
CA ASN A 509 0.09 12.49 -1.28
C ASN A 509 0.01 11.71 -2.61
N LEU A 510 -1.15 11.15 -2.94
CA LEU A 510 -1.39 10.50 -4.24
C LEU A 510 -1.56 11.55 -5.34
N VAL A 511 -0.78 11.45 -6.41
CA VAL A 511 -0.97 12.24 -7.62
C VAL A 511 -2.04 11.59 -8.49
N LEU A 512 -3.04 12.33 -8.94
CA LEU A 512 -4.01 11.87 -9.95
C LEU A 512 -3.59 12.33 -11.36
N SER A 513 -3.79 11.46 -12.35
CA SER A 513 -3.66 11.79 -13.77
C SER A 513 -4.99 12.31 -14.35
N PRO A 514 -4.98 13.10 -15.45
CA PRO A 514 -6.20 13.53 -16.14
C PRO A 514 -7.06 12.35 -16.62
N TRP A 515 -6.44 11.24 -17.04
CA TRP A 515 -7.14 10.01 -17.44
C TRP A 515 -8.04 9.45 -16.33
N SER A 516 -7.57 9.44 -15.07
CA SER A 516 -8.38 8.96 -13.94
C SER A 516 -9.65 9.79 -13.69
N LEU A 517 -9.68 11.06 -14.10
CA LEU A 517 -10.89 11.89 -14.10
C LEU A 517 -11.79 11.52 -15.29
N ALA A 518 -11.26 11.57 -16.51
CA ALA A 518 -12.02 11.36 -17.74
C ALA A 518 -12.68 9.96 -17.77
N VAL A 519 -11.98 8.92 -17.34
CA VAL A 519 -12.52 7.55 -17.28
C VAL A 519 -13.62 7.38 -16.22
N ALA A 520 -13.60 8.16 -15.13
CA ALA A 520 -14.67 8.16 -14.14
C ALA A 520 -15.95 8.80 -14.70
N VAL A 521 -15.81 9.87 -15.49
CA VAL A 521 -16.93 10.46 -16.25
C VAL A 521 -17.46 9.46 -17.28
N LEU A 522 -16.59 8.87 -18.12
CA LEU A 522 -16.98 7.89 -19.14
C LEU A 522 -17.72 6.67 -18.56
N LEU A 523 -17.29 6.16 -17.40
CA LEU A 523 -17.96 5.02 -16.76
C LEU A 523 -19.38 5.34 -16.25
N GLN A 524 -19.66 6.60 -15.89
CA GLN A 524 -21.01 7.07 -15.54
C GLN A 524 -21.86 7.42 -16.77
N ASN A 525 -21.23 7.77 -17.90
CA ASN A 525 -21.88 8.24 -19.13
C ASN A 525 -21.73 7.22 -20.29
N ARG A 526 -21.84 5.91 -19.99
CA ARG A 526 -21.73 4.82 -20.98
C ARG A 526 -22.95 4.76 -21.93
N PRO A 527 -22.80 4.26 -23.18
CA PRO A 527 -21.63 3.58 -23.75
C PRO A 527 -20.60 4.50 -24.43
N SER A 528 -21.03 5.66 -24.92
CA SER A 528 -20.18 6.68 -25.55
C SER A 528 -20.57 8.08 -25.05
N MET A 529 -19.62 9.00 -25.15
CA MET A 529 -19.81 10.40 -24.75
C MET A 529 -19.23 11.32 -25.81
N ASP A 530 -19.87 12.45 -26.06
CA ASP A 530 -19.33 13.55 -26.86
C ASP A 530 -18.00 14.07 -26.28
N PHE A 531 -17.03 14.40 -27.14
CA PHE A 531 -15.68 14.78 -26.71
C PHE A 531 -15.63 16.13 -25.99
N ASP A 532 -16.32 17.16 -26.49
CA ASP A 532 -16.33 18.48 -25.87
C ASP A 532 -17.02 18.43 -24.50
N ALA A 533 -18.14 17.69 -24.42
CA ALA A 533 -18.81 17.42 -23.15
C ALA A 533 -17.94 16.61 -22.18
N LEU A 534 -17.07 15.72 -22.66
CA LEU A 534 -16.11 14.98 -21.82
C LEU A 534 -15.04 15.92 -21.28
N VAL A 535 -14.52 16.85 -22.08
CA VAL A 535 -13.55 17.87 -21.64
C VAL A 535 -14.18 18.76 -20.57
N GLU A 536 -15.40 19.25 -20.78
CA GLU A 536 -16.14 20.08 -19.81
C GLU A 536 -16.30 19.35 -18.46
N LYS A 537 -16.87 18.13 -18.46
CA LYS A 537 -17.06 17.36 -17.23
C LYS A 537 -15.73 16.96 -16.56
N THR A 538 -14.67 16.77 -17.33
CA THR A 538 -13.33 16.48 -16.80
C THR A 538 -12.71 17.70 -16.12
N LEU A 539 -12.88 18.91 -16.67
CA LEU A 539 -12.46 20.17 -16.05
C LEU A 539 -13.26 20.49 -14.78
N TRP A 540 -14.57 20.26 -14.79
CA TRP A 540 -15.41 20.35 -13.60
C TRP A 540 -14.93 19.40 -12.49
N LEU A 541 -14.64 18.15 -12.84
CA LEU A 541 -14.15 17.14 -11.90
C LEU A 541 -12.72 17.43 -11.40
N LYS A 542 -11.85 18.02 -12.23
CA LYS A 542 -10.54 18.57 -11.82
C LYS A 542 -10.73 19.61 -10.71
N GLY A 543 -11.60 20.60 -10.92
CA GLY A 543 -11.89 21.64 -9.93
C GLY A 543 -12.46 21.08 -8.62
N LEU A 544 -13.38 20.12 -8.70
CA LEU A 544 -13.94 19.45 -7.52
C LEU A 544 -12.89 18.64 -6.74
N ALA A 545 -12.00 17.91 -7.45
CA ALA A 545 -10.91 17.16 -6.83
C ALA A 545 -9.90 18.09 -6.13
N GLN A 546 -9.55 19.23 -6.75
CA GLN A 546 -8.71 20.26 -6.12
C GLN A 546 -9.39 20.88 -4.88
N ALA A 547 -10.70 21.18 -4.94
CA ALA A 547 -11.45 21.70 -3.80
C ALA A 547 -11.42 20.74 -2.60
N PHE A 548 -11.49 19.43 -2.85
CA PHE A 548 -11.38 18.37 -1.84
C PHE A 548 -9.94 18.10 -1.36
N GLY A 549 -8.94 18.79 -1.92
CA GLY A 549 -7.53 18.67 -1.52
C GLY A 549 -6.79 17.51 -2.18
N GLY A 550 -7.31 16.95 -3.28
CA GLY A 550 -6.58 16.04 -4.13
C GLY A 550 -5.48 16.75 -4.92
N PHE A 551 -4.35 16.08 -5.12
CA PHE A 551 -3.28 16.57 -5.98
C PHE A 551 -3.43 16.04 -7.40
N LEU A 552 -3.40 16.94 -8.38
CA LEU A 552 -3.53 16.61 -9.80
C LEU A 552 -2.46 17.37 -10.57
N LEU A 553 -1.63 16.65 -11.32
CA LEU A 553 -0.73 17.27 -12.26
C LEU A 553 -1.45 17.41 -13.61
N TRP A 554 -1.67 18.66 -13.99
CA TRP A 554 -2.28 19.07 -15.24
C TRP A 554 -1.32 20.08 -15.89
N PRO A 555 -0.91 19.92 -17.16
CA PRO A 555 0.02 20.87 -17.78
C PRO A 555 -0.59 22.28 -17.86
N ASP A 556 0.02 23.26 -17.21
CA ASP A 556 -0.55 24.63 -17.11
C ASP A 556 -0.56 25.40 -18.44
N ASN A 557 0.23 24.96 -19.42
CA ASN A 557 0.39 25.60 -20.73
C ASN A 557 -0.30 24.85 -21.88
N GLU A 558 -1.00 23.75 -21.62
CA GLU A 558 -1.69 22.95 -22.66
C GLU A 558 -3.21 23.14 -22.55
N PRO A 559 -3.94 23.31 -23.67
CA PRO A 559 -5.39 23.41 -23.66
C PRO A 559 -6.02 22.10 -23.19
N ALA A 560 -7.19 22.18 -22.56
CA ALA A 560 -7.79 21.04 -21.86
C ALA A 560 -8.14 19.88 -22.79
N GLU A 561 -8.48 20.22 -24.02
CA GLU A 561 -8.78 19.36 -25.15
C GLU A 561 -7.57 18.48 -25.48
N GLU A 562 -6.37 19.07 -25.60
CA GLU A 562 -5.12 18.34 -25.86
C GLU A 562 -4.72 17.43 -24.69
N VAL A 563 -4.94 17.87 -23.44
CA VAL A 563 -4.65 17.06 -22.24
C VAL A 563 -5.58 15.85 -22.13
N VAL A 564 -6.86 15.99 -22.48
CA VAL A 564 -7.82 14.87 -22.51
C VAL A 564 -7.58 13.97 -23.73
N GLN A 565 -7.28 14.53 -24.91
CA GLN A 565 -7.00 13.76 -26.12
C GLN A 565 -5.71 12.93 -25.98
N SER A 566 -4.63 13.51 -25.47
CA SER A 566 -3.36 12.80 -25.21
C SER A 566 -3.53 11.68 -24.17
N SER A 567 -4.36 11.91 -23.15
CA SER A 567 -4.78 10.87 -22.19
C SER A 567 -5.50 9.71 -22.88
N ILE A 568 -6.48 9.99 -23.75
CA ILE A 568 -7.19 8.94 -24.53
C ILE A 568 -6.21 8.19 -25.46
N LEU A 569 -5.24 8.87 -26.08
CA LEU A 569 -4.23 8.24 -26.94
C LEU A 569 -3.30 7.30 -26.15
N LEU A 570 -2.87 7.69 -24.95
CA LEU A 570 -2.07 6.83 -24.05
C LEU A 570 -2.85 5.58 -23.62
N HIS A 571 -4.15 5.71 -23.40
CA HIS A 571 -5.08 4.63 -23.04
C HIS A 571 -5.92 4.14 -24.23
N SER A 572 -5.36 4.18 -25.44
CA SER A 572 -6.01 3.75 -26.69
C SER A 572 -6.39 2.26 -26.74
N ASN A 573 -5.93 1.45 -25.78
CA ASN A 573 -6.42 0.08 -25.55
C ASN A 573 -7.73 0.01 -24.73
N LEU A 574 -8.19 1.12 -24.16
CA LEU A 574 -9.39 1.21 -23.31
C LEU A 574 -10.50 2.09 -23.89
N ALA A 575 -10.13 3.15 -24.61
CA ALA A 575 -11.07 4.04 -25.30
C ALA A 575 -10.54 4.45 -26.67
N SER A 576 -11.43 4.96 -27.52
CA SER A 576 -11.09 5.56 -28.81
C SER A 576 -11.99 6.76 -29.11
N LEU A 577 -11.44 7.76 -29.81
CA LEU A 577 -12.17 8.92 -30.31
C LEU A 577 -12.57 8.66 -31.76
N VAL A 578 -13.87 8.62 -32.04
CA VAL A 578 -14.44 8.26 -33.35
C VAL A 578 -15.60 9.20 -33.67
N ARG A 579 -15.41 10.07 -34.68
CA ARG A 579 -16.40 11.09 -35.09
C ARG A 579 -16.88 11.91 -33.88
N ASP A 580 -15.92 12.48 -33.17
CA ASP A 580 -16.11 13.39 -32.04
C ASP A 580 -16.84 12.76 -30.82
N GLN A 581 -17.09 11.45 -30.84
CA GLN A 581 -17.48 10.67 -29.67
C GLN A 581 -16.31 9.82 -29.14
N VAL A 582 -16.13 9.85 -27.83
CA VAL A 582 -15.27 8.93 -27.09
C VAL A 582 -16.06 7.68 -26.73
N ILE A 583 -15.59 6.53 -27.21
CA ILE A 583 -16.23 5.23 -27.05
C ILE A 583 -15.28 4.33 -26.24
N LEU A 584 -15.81 3.59 -25.26
CA LEU A 584 -15.01 2.56 -24.58
C LEU A 584 -14.82 1.35 -25.50
N ASN A 585 -13.61 0.81 -25.55
CA ASN A 585 -13.24 -0.32 -26.40
C ASN A 585 -13.71 -1.64 -25.76
N VAL A 586 -15.04 -1.81 -25.67
CA VAL A 586 -15.69 -3.01 -25.13
C VAL A 586 -16.06 -4.03 -26.22
N ASP A 587 -16.35 -3.55 -27.42
CA ASP A 587 -16.85 -4.35 -28.55
C ASP A 587 -15.78 -4.48 -29.64
N SER A 588 -14.80 -5.36 -29.41
CA SER A 588 -14.03 -5.93 -30.52
C SER A 588 -14.94 -6.83 -31.35
N GLY A 589 -14.92 -6.68 -32.68
CA GLY A 589 -15.69 -7.55 -33.58
C GLY A 589 -15.30 -9.02 -33.43
N ASP A 590 -16.32 -9.90 -33.40
CA ASP A 590 -16.31 -11.22 -32.75
C ASP A 590 -15.98 -11.16 -31.25
N SER A 591 -16.86 -11.74 -30.43
CA SER A 591 -16.62 -11.93 -29.00
C SER A 591 -15.55 -13.00 -28.78
N GLU A 592 -14.27 -12.65 -29.00
CA GLU A 592 -13.15 -13.55 -28.73
C GLU A 592 -13.11 -13.91 -27.24
N VAL A 593 -13.55 -15.13 -26.95
CA VAL A 593 -13.60 -15.71 -25.61
C VAL A 593 -12.17 -16.11 -25.18
N VAL A 594 -11.36 -15.12 -24.81
CA VAL A 594 -9.98 -15.34 -24.35
C VAL A 594 -10.02 -16.07 -23.00
N ASP A 595 -9.54 -17.31 -22.97
CA ASP A 595 -9.52 -18.22 -21.81
C ASP A 595 -10.87 -18.39 -21.08
N GLY A 596 -11.99 -18.22 -21.79
CA GLY A 596 -13.34 -18.35 -21.22
C GLY A 596 -13.99 -17.04 -20.75
N LEU A 597 -13.38 -15.89 -21.02
CA LEU A 597 -13.82 -14.58 -20.51
C LEU A 597 -14.27 -13.65 -21.64
N ILE A 598 -15.28 -12.82 -21.36
CA ILE A 598 -15.78 -11.80 -22.29
C ILE A 598 -14.83 -10.59 -22.26
N PHE A 599 -14.34 -10.16 -23.42
CA PHE A 599 -13.36 -9.06 -23.56
C PHE A 599 -13.81 -7.76 -22.85
N GLN A 600 -15.08 -7.37 -23.00
CA GLN A 600 -15.74 -6.26 -22.30
C GLN A 600 -15.49 -6.24 -20.78
N HIS A 601 -15.43 -7.39 -20.12
CA HIS A 601 -15.17 -7.47 -18.67
C HIS A 601 -13.75 -7.01 -18.31
N ILE A 602 -12.79 -7.24 -19.20
CA ILE A 602 -11.38 -6.88 -19.02
C ILE A 602 -11.25 -5.36 -19.12
N THR A 603 -11.73 -4.76 -20.24
CA THR A 603 -11.73 -3.31 -20.45
C THR A 603 -12.41 -2.57 -19.29
N LEU A 604 -13.61 -2.99 -18.88
CA LEU A 604 -14.35 -2.31 -17.83
C LEU A 604 -13.69 -2.43 -16.45
N LEU A 605 -13.09 -3.57 -16.10
CA LEU A 605 -12.33 -3.69 -14.84
C LEU A 605 -11.04 -2.86 -14.85
N MET A 606 -10.38 -2.69 -15.99
CA MET A 606 -9.23 -1.80 -16.15
C MET A 606 -9.66 -0.33 -15.97
N CYS A 607 -10.74 0.10 -16.64
CA CYS A 607 -11.32 1.43 -16.44
C CYS A 607 -11.74 1.67 -14.97
N SER A 608 -12.36 0.68 -14.32
CA SER A 608 -12.71 0.74 -12.90
C SER A 608 -11.47 0.88 -12.00
N ALA A 609 -10.32 0.29 -12.35
CA ALA A 609 -9.08 0.50 -11.60
C ALA A 609 -8.58 1.95 -11.70
N TYR A 610 -8.64 2.60 -12.87
CA TYR A 610 -8.29 4.02 -13.00
C TYR A 610 -9.28 4.94 -12.26
N ARG A 611 -10.59 4.67 -12.33
CA ARG A 611 -11.62 5.33 -11.50
C ARG A 611 -11.33 5.19 -9.99
N ASN A 612 -10.87 4.01 -9.57
CA ASN A 612 -10.60 3.73 -8.16
C ASN A 612 -9.45 4.56 -7.58
N GLN A 613 -8.58 5.17 -8.41
CA GLN A 613 -7.58 6.11 -7.93
C GLN A 613 -8.21 7.36 -7.30
N LEU A 614 -9.34 7.85 -7.85
CA LEU A 614 -10.07 9.02 -7.33
C LEU A 614 -10.62 8.78 -5.92
N LEU A 615 -11.06 7.55 -5.63
CA LEU A 615 -11.74 7.19 -4.37
C LEU A 615 -10.91 7.53 -3.13
N ASN A 616 -9.57 7.51 -3.24
CA ASN A 616 -8.65 7.90 -2.17
C ASN A 616 -8.95 9.30 -1.60
N ILE A 617 -9.47 10.23 -2.43
CA ILE A 617 -9.92 11.58 -2.03
C ILE A 617 -11.45 11.59 -1.79
N PHE A 618 -12.23 10.96 -2.66
CA PHE A 618 -13.69 11.10 -2.67
C PHE A 618 -14.45 10.24 -1.64
N VAL A 619 -13.84 9.26 -0.98
CA VAL A 619 -14.52 8.32 -0.05
C VAL A 619 -15.36 9.01 1.04
N ARG A 620 -14.84 10.04 1.71
CA ARG A 620 -15.57 10.72 2.80
C ARG A 620 -16.81 11.47 2.28
N PRO A 621 -16.70 12.41 1.32
CA PRO A 621 -17.87 13.12 0.79
C PRO A 621 -18.85 12.20 0.07
N SER A 622 -18.41 11.18 -0.67
CA SER A 622 -19.33 10.21 -1.29
C SER A 622 -20.13 9.40 -0.27
N LEU A 623 -19.53 8.96 0.85
CA LEU A 623 -20.29 8.26 1.89
C LEU A 623 -21.34 9.17 2.56
N VAL A 624 -21.08 10.47 2.66
CA VAL A 624 -22.10 11.45 3.13
C VAL A 624 -23.18 11.65 2.07
N ALA A 625 -22.81 11.75 0.78
CA ALA A 625 -23.76 11.89 -0.33
C ALA A 625 -24.73 10.68 -0.43
N VAL A 626 -24.20 9.46 -0.34
CA VAL A 626 -25.01 8.23 -0.30
C VAL A 626 -25.89 8.18 0.97
N ALA A 627 -25.36 8.57 2.13
CA ALA A 627 -26.16 8.64 3.36
C ALA A 627 -27.32 9.66 3.26
N LEU A 628 -27.10 10.81 2.60
CA LEU A 628 -28.15 11.80 2.31
C LEU A 628 -29.19 11.27 1.31
N GLN A 629 -28.79 10.46 0.33
CA GLN A 629 -29.73 9.84 -0.62
C GLN A 629 -30.61 8.78 0.07
N MET A 630 -30.03 7.99 0.98
CA MET A 630 -30.70 6.91 1.72
C MET A 630 -31.60 7.39 2.85
N THR A 631 -31.41 8.61 3.36
CA THR A 631 -32.21 9.15 4.47
C THR A 631 -33.38 9.99 3.95
N PRO A 632 -34.64 9.72 4.38
CA PRO A 632 -35.81 10.44 3.88
C PRO A 632 -35.99 11.84 4.50
N GLY A 633 -35.09 12.27 5.38
CA GLY A 633 -35.13 13.57 6.04
C GLY A 633 -33.73 14.08 6.36
N PHE A 634 -33.58 15.39 6.42
CA PHE A 634 -32.30 16.11 6.41
C PHE A 634 -31.52 16.08 7.74
N ARG A 635 -32.00 15.35 8.76
CA ARG A 635 -31.45 15.40 10.12
C ARG A 635 -30.06 14.80 10.23
N LYS A 636 -29.13 15.57 10.79
CA LYS A 636 -27.70 15.23 10.94
C LYS A 636 -27.48 13.92 11.71
N GLU A 637 -28.27 13.63 12.74
CA GLU A 637 -28.16 12.35 13.49
C GLU A 637 -28.52 11.13 12.63
N ASP A 638 -29.53 11.27 11.76
CA ASP A 638 -30.03 10.18 10.92
C ASP A 638 -29.06 9.92 9.75
N VAL A 639 -28.55 11.00 9.13
CA VAL A 639 -27.48 10.95 8.11
C VAL A 639 -26.18 10.35 8.71
N TYR A 640 -25.77 10.77 9.92
CA TYR A 640 -24.59 10.20 10.59
C TYR A 640 -24.75 8.71 10.90
N SER A 641 -25.95 8.29 11.31
CA SER A 641 -26.26 6.88 11.58
C SER A 641 -26.17 6.03 10.31
N CYS A 642 -26.64 6.55 9.17
CA CYS A 642 -26.51 5.91 7.86
C CYS A 642 -25.04 5.89 7.38
N PHE A 643 -24.32 7.02 7.47
CA PHE A 643 -22.89 7.11 7.15
C PHE A 643 -22.07 6.09 7.93
N ARG A 644 -22.32 5.95 9.24
CA ARG A 644 -21.66 4.95 10.09
C ARG A 644 -21.90 3.53 9.59
N PHE A 645 -23.15 3.19 9.27
CA PHE A 645 -23.49 1.89 8.71
C PHE A 645 -22.74 1.62 7.40
N LEU A 646 -22.72 2.57 6.46
CA LEU A 646 -22.00 2.43 5.20
C LEU A 646 -20.48 2.29 5.40
N ARG A 647 -19.89 3.05 6.33
CA ARG A 647 -18.47 2.95 6.70
C ARG A 647 -18.13 1.59 7.33
N ASP A 648 -19.00 1.05 8.19
CA ASP A 648 -18.81 -0.26 8.83
C ASP A 648 -19.01 -1.44 7.84
N VAL A 649 -19.82 -1.24 6.78
CA VAL A 649 -19.94 -2.14 5.61
C VAL A 649 -18.69 -2.10 4.73
N PHE A 650 -18.23 -0.92 4.32
CA PHE A 650 -17.12 -0.76 3.36
C PHE A 650 -15.72 -0.66 3.99
N SER A 651 -15.54 -1.01 5.27
CA SER A 651 -14.24 -0.88 5.96
C SER A 651 -13.13 -1.84 5.47
N ASP A 652 -13.45 -2.81 4.60
CA ASP A 652 -12.46 -3.65 3.90
C ASP A 652 -12.13 -3.11 2.50
N GLU A 653 -12.99 -2.23 1.95
CA GLU A 653 -12.82 -1.60 0.64
C GLU A 653 -11.98 -0.33 0.70
N PHE A 654 -12.09 0.42 1.81
CA PHE A 654 -11.49 1.74 1.97
C PHE A 654 -10.80 1.92 3.32
N ILE A 655 -9.77 2.76 3.35
CA ILE A 655 -8.93 3.00 4.53
C ILE A 655 -9.55 4.06 5.44
N PHE A 656 -9.99 3.65 6.63
CA PHE A 656 -10.45 4.51 7.73
C PHE A 656 -9.57 4.32 8.96
N LEU A 657 -9.34 5.37 9.74
CA LEU A 657 -8.60 5.24 11.00
C LEU A 657 -9.51 4.54 12.04
N PRO A 658 -9.01 3.54 12.81
CA PRO A 658 -9.81 2.93 13.87
C PRO A 658 -10.30 3.97 14.89
N GLY A 659 -11.58 3.89 15.26
CA GLY A 659 -12.22 4.81 16.21
C GLY A 659 -12.59 6.21 15.69
N SER A 660 -12.19 6.61 14.47
CA SER A 660 -12.38 7.98 13.96
C SER A 660 -13.76 8.28 13.34
N THR A 661 -14.79 7.48 13.58
CA THR A 661 -16.08 7.51 12.84
C THR A 661 -16.69 8.90 12.71
N LEU A 662 -16.74 9.68 13.79
CA LEU A 662 -17.27 11.04 13.78
C LEU A 662 -16.40 12.00 12.96
N ARG A 663 -15.07 11.85 13.02
CA ARG A 663 -14.13 12.68 12.28
C ARG A 663 -14.16 12.39 10.77
N ASP A 664 -14.31 11.13 10.35
CA ASP A 664 -14.50 10.80 8.92
C ASP A 664 -15.80 11.42 8.38
N PHE A 665 -16.85 11.49 9.20
CA PHE A 665 -18.12 12.15 8.85
C PHE A 665 -17.98 13.67 8.79
N GLU A 666 -17.35 14.28 9.80
CA GLU A 666 -17.12 15.72 9.86
C GLU A 666 -16.19 16.22 8.75
N GLU A 667 -15.17 15.44 8.34
CA GLU A 667 -14.38 15.74 7.15
C GLU A 667 -15.23 15.65 5.86
N GLY A 668 -16.04 14.60 5.69
CA GLY A 668 -16.94 14.46 4.53
C GLY A 668 -17.91 15.64 4.40
N CYS A 669 -18.53 16.03 5.51
CA CYS A 669 -19.42 17.20 5.56
C CYS A 669 -18.68 18.52 5.36
N TYR A 670 -17.48 18.70 5.93
CA TYR A 670 -16.66 19.90 5.73
C TYR A 670 -16.29 20.12 4.26
N LEU A 671 -15.86 19.05 3.57
CA LEU A 671 -15.53 19.11 2.14
C LEU A 671 -16.75 19.49 1.28
N LEU A 672 -17.93 18.91 1.57
CA LEU A 672 -19.18 19.24 0.90
C LEU A 672 -19.68 20.68 1.19
N CYS A 673 -19.43 21.21 2.39
CA CYS A 673 -19.67 22.63 2.68
C CYS A 673 -18.72 23.54 1.88
N LYS A 674 -17.43 23.16 1.80
CA LYS A 674 -16.39 23.90 1.07
C LYS A 674 -16.65 23.97 -0.45
N SER A 675 -17.31 22.97 -1.02
CA SER A 675 -17.76 22.95 -2.43
C SER A 675 -19.18 23.50 -2.66
N GLU A 676 -19.69 24.34 -1.75
CA GLU A 676 -21.07 24.89 -1.75
C GLU A 676 -22.18 23.83 -1.89
N THR A 677 -21.89 22.55 -1.68
CA THR A 677 -22.76 21.42 -2.07
C THR A 677 -23.85 21.14 -1.04
N ILE A 678 -23.52 21.34 0.24
CA ILE A 678 -24.46 21.28 1.36
C ILE A 678 -24.34 22.52 2.23
N GLN A 679 -25.41 22.86 2.92
CA GLN A 679 -25.42 23.82 4.03
C GLN A 679 -25.75 23.05 5.32
N MET A 680 -24.82 23.04 6.27
CA MET A 680 -25.06 22.46 7.60
C MET A 680 -25.59 23.51 8.58
N THR A 681 -26.70 23.17 9.24
CA THR A 681 -27.18 23.85 10.44
C THR A 681 -26.77 23.06 11.69
N LEU A 682 -27.26 23.46 12.88
CA LEU A 682 -27.04 22.72 14.13
C LEU A 682 -27.76 21.35 14.19
N ARG A 683 -28.75 21.09 13.32
CA ARG A 683 -29.59 19.88 13.35
C ARG A 683 -29.76 19.21 11.99
N ASP A 684 -29.75 19.99 10.92
CA ASP A 684 -30.12 19.53 9.57
C ASP A 684 -29.03 19.87 8.55
N ILE A 685 -28.88 18.98 7.56
CA ILE A 685 -27.97 19.09 6.42
C ILE A 685 -28.82 19.30 5.16
N LEU A 686 -28.81 20.51 4.63
CA LEU A 686 -29.59 20.87 3.44
C LEU A 686 -28.72 20.80 2.18
N VAL A 687 -29.29 20.31 1.09
CA VAL A 687 -28.65 20.27 -0.23
C VAL A 687 -28.87 21.61 -0.94
N THR A 688 -27.84 22.15 -1.59
CA THR A 688 -28.00 23.37 -2.41
C THR A 688 -28.39 23.02 -3.84
N GLU A 689 -29.03 23.96 -4.56
CA GLU A 689 -29.43 23.74 -5.96
C GLU A 689 -28.24 23.38 -6.86
N LYS A 690 -27.11 24.08 -6.71
CA LYS A 690 -25.83 23.77 -7.36
C LYS A 690 -25.24 22.42 -6.93
N GLY A 691 -25.49 22.03 -5.68
CA GLY A 691 -24.96 20.82 -5.06
C GLY A 691 -25.52 19.52 -5.62
N ASN A 692 -26.68 19.54 -6.27
CA ASN A 692 -27.31 18.33 -6.82
C ASN A 692 -26.37 17.58 -7.79
N ALA A 693 -25.76 18.27 -8.76
CA ALA A 693 -24.84 17.66 -9.72
C ALA A 693 -23.58 17.05 -9.05
N VAL A 694 -23.08 17.68 -7.97
CA VAL A 694 -21.97 17.14 -7.16
C VAL A 694 -22.44 15.87 -6.44
N LEU A 695 -23.61 15.87 -5.80
CA LEU A 695 -24.14 14.70 -5.10
C LEU A 695 -24.47 13.55 -6.04
N GLU A 696 -25.05 13.82 -7.21
CA GLU A 696 -25.33 12.83 -8.27
C GLU A 696 -24.03 12.14 -8.73
N PHE A 697 -22.97 12.91 -9.02
CA PHE A 697 -21.66 12.36 -9.35
C PHE A 697 -21.07 11.53 -8.20
N LEU A 698 -21.14 12.03 -6.96
CA LEU A 698 -20.57 11.37 -5.78
C LEU A 698 -21.30 10.08 -5.41
N VAL A 699 -22.62 10.04 -5.61
CA VAL A 699 -23.46 8.85 -5.54
C VAL A 699 -23.10 7.90 -6.68
N GLY A 700 -23.06 8.38 -7.94
CA GLY A 700 -22.70 7.57 -9.11
C GLY A 700 -21.31 6.94 -9.03
N LEU A 701 -20.37 7.60 -8.34
CA LEU A 701 -19.02 7.09 -8.07
C LEU A 701 -19.01 5.93 -7.06
N PHE A 702 -19.99 5.88 -6.15
CA PHE A 702 -20.13 4.84 -5.12
C PHE A 702 -21.18 3.77 -5.43
N LYS A 703 -22.14 4.08 -6.32
CA LYS A 703 -23.22 3.20 -6.80
C LYS A 703 -22.74 1.79 -7.19
N PRO A 704 -21.61 1.61 -7.91
CA PRO A 704 -21.07 0.27 -8.18
C PRO A 704 -20.79 -0.56 -6.91
N PHE A 705 -20.21 0.03 -5.86
CA PHE A 705 -19.89 -0.69 -4.61
C PHE A 705 -21.15 -1.10 -3.85
N VAL A 706 -22.18 -0.25 -3.83
CA VAL A 706 -23.49 -0.57 -3.26
C VAL A 706 -24.15 -1.72 -4.05
N GLU A 707 -24.17 -1.61 -5.37
CA GLU A 707 -24.70 -2.66 -6.27
C GLU A 707 -23.94 -3.98 -6.14
N CYS A 708 -22.61 -3.97 -5.99
CA CYS A 708 -21.82 -5.17 -5.70
C CYS A 708 -22.34 -5.89 -4.45
N TYR A 709 -22.51 -5.17 -3.35
CA TYR A 709 -22.93 -5.76 -2.08
C TYR A 709 -24.39 -6.23 -2.14
N GLN A 710 -25.29 -5.48 -2.80
CA GLN A 710 -26.66 -5.91 -3.09
C GLN A 710 -26.72 -7.21 -3.91
N ILE A 711 -25.92 -7.32 -4.99
CA ILE A 711 -25.90 -8.48 -5.89
C ILE A 711 -25.36 -9.71 -5.17
N ILE A 712 -24.34 -9.56 -4.32
CA ILE A 712 -23.81 -10.67 -3.51
C ILE A 712 -24.82 -11.08 -2.42
N CYS A 713 -25.50 -10.14 -1.74
CA CYS A 713 -26.61 -10.50 -0.84
C CYS A 713 -27.74 -11.24 -1.58
N LYS A 714 -28.09 -10.82 -2.80
CA LYS A 714 -29.10 -11.48 -3.64
C LYS A 714 -28.67 -12.90 -4.04
N TYR A 715 -27.39 -13.11 -4.34
CA TYR A 715 -26.82 -14.43 -4.55
C TYR A 715 -26.94 -15.31 -3.30
N LEU A 716 -26.53 -14.81 -2.12
CA LEU A 716 -26.56 -15.57 -0.86
C LEU A 716 -28.00 -15.93 -0.40
N LEU A 717 -29.01 -15.16 -0.80
CA LEU A 717 -30.44 -15.45 -0.59
C LEU A 717 -31.06 -16.35 -1.68
N CYS A 718 -30.29 -16.76 -2.68
CA CYS A 718 -30.71 -17.68 -3.75
C CYS A 718 -29.81 -18.93 -3.87
N GLU A 719 -28.83 -19.09 -2.97
CA GLU A 719 -27.93 -20.25 -2.94
C GLU A 719 -28.59 -21.42 -2.16
N GLU A 720 -28.51 -22.62 -2.70
CA GLU A 720 -29.10 -23.83 -2.10
C GLU A 720 -28.07 -24.59 -1.22
N GLU A 721 -26.77 -24.29 -1.34
CA GLU A 721 -25.73 -24.85 -0.46
C GLU A 721 -25.68 -24.13 0.91
N GLU A 722 -26.18 -24.78 1.98
CA GLU A 722 -26.08 -24.28 3.37
C GLU A 722 -24.65 -23.84 3.78
N ARG A 723 -23.63 -24.46 3.17
CA ARG A 723 -22.22 -24.31 3.53
C ARG A 723 -21.31 -24.33 2.32
N PHE A 724 -20.49 -23.29 2.19
CA PHE A 724 -19.52 -23.15 1.11
C PHE A 724 -18.11 -22.84 1.62
N THR A 725 -17.11 -23.13 0.79
CA THR A 725 -15.75 -22.59 0.94
C THR A 725 -15.60 -21.26 0.20
N GLU A 726 -14.60 -20.45 0.58
CA GLU A 726 -14.24 -19.21 -0.14
C GLU A 726 -14.05 -19.44 -1.65
N LYS A 727 -13.48 -20.59 -2.04
CA LYS A 727 -13.25 -20.94 -3.44
C LYS A 727 -14.54 -21.25 -4.21
N GLN A 728 -15.53 -21.90 -3.58
CA GLN A 728 -16.87 -22.10 -4.18
C GLN A 728 -17.56 -20.75 -4.38
N TYR A 729 -17.64 -19.95 -3.32
CA TYR A 729 -18.25 -18.62 -3.32
C TYR A 729 -17.69 -17.71 -4.42
N LEU A 730 -16.35 -17.60 -4.55
CA LEU A 730 -15.71 -16.78 -5.59
C LEU A 730 -16.02 -17.24 -7.02
N ALA A 731 -16.35 -18.51 -7.24
CA ALA A 731 -16.75 -19.03 -8.55
C ALA A 731 -18.26 -18.87 -8.79
N ALA A 732 -19.07 -19.14 -7.78
CA ALA A 732 -20.53 -19.05 -7.83
C ALA A 732 -21.01 -17.60 -8.00
N VAL A 733 -20.45 -16.64 -7.26
CA VAL A 733 -20.75 -15.20 -7.41
C VAL A 733 -20.45 -14.72 -8.84
N ARG A 734 -19.32 -15.11 -9.45
CA ARG A 734 -19.03 -14.73 -10.85
C ARG A 734 -20.01 -15.35 -11.83
N LYS A 735 -20.38 -16.63 -11.65
CA LYS A 735 -21.37 -17.30 -12.49
C LYS A 735 -22.74 -16.63 -12.40
N PHE A 736 -23.21 -16.30 -11.20
CA PHE A 736 -24.47 -15.60 -10.95
C PHE A 736 -24.45 -14.17 -11.52
N THR A 737 -23.36 -13.43 -11.30
CA THR A 737 -23.17 -12.08 -11.85
C THR A 737 -23.16 -12.10 -13.38
N GLY A 738 -22.42 -13.03 -13.99
CA GLY A 738 -22.39 -13.21 -15.45
C GLY A 738 -23.80 -13.40 -16.02
N GLN A 739 -24.60 -14.28 -15.43
CA GLN A 739 -25.98 -14.48 -15.84
C GLN A 739 -26.86 -13.22 -15.72
N LEU A 740 -26.59 -12.32 -14.77
CA LEU A 740 -27.30 -11.02 -14.68
C LEU A 740 -26.83 -10.01 -15.74
N LEU A 741 -25.53 -10.01 -16.07
CA LEU A 741 -24.97 -9.17 -17.13
C LEU A 741 -25.45 -9.64 -18.53
N ASP A 742 -25.37 -10.95 -18.80
CA ASP A 742 -25.86 -11.59 -20.03
C ASP A 742 -27.35 -11.32 -20.31
N GLN A 743 -28.15 -11.10 -19.25
CA GLN A 743 -29.58 -10.79 -19.31
C GLN A 743 -29.89 -9.29 -19.33
N GLY A 744 -28.88 -8.41 -19.23
CA GLY A 744 -29.06 -6.96 -19.06
C GLY A 744 -29.71 -6.57 -17.73
N ALA A 745 -29.83 -7.49 -16.77
CA ALA A 745 -30.47 -7.29 -15.48
C ALA A 745 -29.57 -6.59 -14.45
N SER A 746 -28.32 -6.31 -14.82
CA SER A 746 -27.37 -5.43 -14.13
C SER A 746 -26.38 -4.87 -15.16
N GLN A 747 -25.76 -3.73 -14.85
CA GLN A 747 -24.62 -3.18 -15.59
C GLN A 747 -23.37 -3.00 -14.71
N CYS A 748 -23.36 -3.61 -13.52
CA CYS A 748 -22.25 -3.54 -12.57
C CYS A 748 -21.24 -4.67 -12.84
N TYR A 749 -20.14 -4.33 -13.50
CA TYR A 749 -19.05 -5.27 -13.80
C TYR A 749 -18.06 -5.41 -12.63
N ASP A 750 -18.03 -4.44 -11.71
CA ASP A 750 -17.18 -4.45 -10.52
C ASP A 750 -17.43 -5.69 -9.63
N VAL A 751 -18.64 -6.28 -9.62
CA VAL A 751 -18.93 -7.50 -8.83
C VAL A 751 -18.14 -8.72 -9.31
N LEU A 752 -17.64 -8.74 -10.55
CA LEU A 752 -16.81 -9.83 -11.07
C LEU A 752 -15.42 -9.88 -10.40
N SER A 753 -14.98 -8.74 -9.84
CA SER A 753 -13.68 -8.57 -9.20
C SER A 753 -13.50 -9.45 -7.97
N SER A 754 -12.49 -10.32 -7.98
CA SER A 754 -12.16 -11.16 -6.84
C SER A 754 -11.69 -10.35 -5.62
N ASP A 755 -11.31 -9.09 -5.75
CA ASP A 755 -11.02 -8.21 -4.60
C ASP A 755 -12.32 -7.84 -3.89
N VAL A 756 -13.30 -7.29 -4.63
CA VAL A 756 -14.61 -6.86 -4.10
C VAL A 756 -15.35 -8.06 -3.49
N GLN A 757 -15.31 -9.23 -4.12
CA GLN A 757 -15.95 -10.43 -3.57
C GLN A 757 -15.36 -10.87 -2.23
N LYS A 758 -14.03 -10.79 -2.06
CA LYS A 758 -13.35 -11.11 -0.78
C LYS A 758 -13.64 -10.06 0.29
N ASN A 759 -13.66 -8.78 -0.09
CA ASN A 759 -13.95 -7.66 0.80
C ASN A 759 -15.41 -7.73 1.29
N ALA A 760 -16.37 -8.00 0.40
CA ALA A 760 -17.75 -8.26 0.77
C ALA A 760 -17.89 -9.48 1.71
N LEU A 761 -17.19 -10.59 1.44
CA LEU A 761 -17.21 -11.76 2.34
C LEU A 761 -16.61 -11.44 3.72
N ALA A 762 -15.52 -10.66 3.78
CA ALA A 762 -14.93 -10.21 5.04
C ALA A 762 -15.88 -9.28 5.82
N ALA A 763 -16.53 -8.35 5.14
CA ALA A 763 -17.55 -7.47 5.71
C ALA A 763 -18.76 -8.25 6.23
N PHE A 764 -19.27 -9.21 5.45
CA PHE A 764 -20.41 -10.03 5.85
C PHE A 764 -20.11 -10.91 7.08
N VAL A 765 -18.87 -11.39 7.22
CA VAL A 765 -18.41 -12.08 8.44
C VAL A 765 -18.31 -11.12 9.64
N ARG A 766 -17.82 -9.89 9.46
CA ARG A 766 -17.82 -8.87 10.53
C ARG A 766 -19.24 -8.47 10.96
N LEU A 767 -20.18 -8.39 10.02
CA LEU A 767 -21.57 -7.97 10.24
C LEU A 767 -22.50 -9.11 10.71
N GLY A 768 -22.02 -10.35 10.82
CA GLY A 768 -22.82 -11.51 11.21
C GLY A 768 -23.82 -12.00 10.14
N VAL A 769 -23.65 -11.54 8.90
CA VAL A 769 -24.43 -11.94 7.71
C VAL A 769 -23.99 -13.30 7.19
N VAL A 770 -22.70 -13.63 7.37
CA VAL A 770 -22.14 -14.95 7.09
C VAL A 770 -21.36 -15.43 8.31
N GLU A 771 -21.70 -16.59 8.86
CA GLU A 771 -20.90 -17.21 9.91
C GLU A 771 -19.65 -17.88 9.31
N LYS A 772 -18.52 -17.78 10.01
CA LYS A 772 -17.24 -18.40 9.61
C LYS A 772 -16.79 -19.43 10.65
N LYS A 773 -16.68 -20.69 10.24
CA LYS A 773 -16.25 -21.82 11.08
C LYS A 773 -15.02 -22.48 10.47
N LYS A 774 -13.96 -22.67 11.27
CA LYS A 774 -12.72 -23.30 10.80
C LYS A 774 -12.74 -24.80 11.07
N ILE A 775 -12.71 -25.61 10.02
CA ILE A 775 -12.85 -27.08 10.07
C ILE A 775 -11.73 -27.69 9.22
N ASN A 776 -10.99 -28.66 9.76
CA ASN A 776 -9.87 -29.34 9.08
C ASN A 776 -8.84 -28.38 8.44
N ASN A 777 -8.55 -27.28 9.14
CA ASN A 777 -7.74 -26.13 8.68
C ASN A 777 -8.32 -25.25 7.57
N GLU A 778 -9.42 -25.63 6.91
CA GLU A 778 -10.14 -24.79 5.94
C GLU A 778 -11.18 -23.88 6.62
N ASN A 779 -11.55 -22.79 5.94
CA ASN A 779 -12.64 -21.91 6.36
C ASN A 779 -13.93 -22.33 5.63
N ILE A 780 -14.93 -22.77 6.40
CA ILE A 780 -16.28 -23.05 5.92
C ILE A 780 -17.20 -21.91 6.39
N PHE A 781 -18.08 -21.48 5.49
CA PHE A 781 -18.97 -20.34 5.67
C PHE A 781 -20.43 -20.80 5.56
N SER A 782 -21.34 -20.16 6.29
CA SER A 782 -22.79 -20.43 6.20
C SER A 782 -23.59 -19.13 6.33
N VAL A 783 -24.68 -19.00 5.57
CA VAL A 783 -25.49 -17.77 5.48
C VAL A 783 -26.39 -17.60 6.70
N ASN A 784 -26.52 -16.36 7.18
CA ASN A 784 -27.54 -15.97 8.16
C ASN A 784 -28.66 -15.23 7.41
N GLU A 785 -29.69 -15.97 6.96
CA GLU A 785 -30.78 -15.42 6.13
C GLU A 785 -31.41 -14.13 6.71
N PRO A 786 -31.88 -14.07 7.98
CA PRO A 786 -32.44 -12.84 8.55
C PRO A 786 -31.50 -11.64 8.51
N ALA A 787 -30.20 -11.84 8.77
CA ALA A 787 -29.21 -10.76 8.69
C ALA A 787 -28.91 -10.36 7.23
N THR A 788 -28.95 -11.32 6.30
CA THR A 788 -28.71 -11.09 4.86
C THR A 788 -29.86 -10.32 4.23
N THR A 789 -31.12 -10.69 4.52
CA THR A 789 -32.31 -9.94 4.10
C THR A 789 -32.29 -8.53 4.67
N LYS A 790 -32.02 -8.37 5.99
CA LYS A 790 -31.91 -7.04 6.61
C LYS A 790 -30.82 -6.18 5.96
N LEU A 791 -29.65 -6.74 5.63
CA LEU A 791 -28.60 -6.01 4.93
C LEU A 791 -29.03 -5.63 3.50
N GLN A 792 -29.69 -6.54 2.78
CA GLN A 792 -30.23 -6.27 1.45
C GLN A 792 -31.27 -5.14 1.49
N ASP A 793 -32.22 -5.15 2.41
CA ASP A 793 -33.25 -4.11 2.54
C ASP A 793 -32.64 -2.73 2.80
N MET A 794 -31.70 -2.66 3.76
CA MET A 794 -30.97 -1.42 4.07
C MET A 794 -30.20 -0.90 2.84
N LEU A 795 -29.48 -1.76 2.11
CA LEU A 795 -28.76 -1.36 0.90
C LEU A 795 -29.68 -1.05 -0.29
N THR A 796 -30.86 -1.67 -0.39
CA THR A 796 -31.80 -1.47 -1.50
C THR A 796 -32.47 -0.10 -1.47
N THR A 797 -32.63 0.48 -0.27
CA THR A 797 -33.17 1.84 -0.07
C THR A 797 -32.42 2.91 -0.88
N THR A 798 -31.13 2.68 -1.15
CA THR A 798 -30.23 3.59 -1.91
C THR A 798 -30.70 3.90 -3.34
N LEU A 799 -31.35 2.98 -4.05
CA LEU A 799 -31.57 3.08 -5.50
C LEU A 799 -33.00 3.53 -5.91
N ILE A 800 -33.89 3.77 -4.95
CA ILE A 800 -35.34 3.84 -5.20
C ILE A 800 -35.79 5.11 -5.97
N LYS A 801 -34.92 6.11 -6.17
CA LYS A 801 -35.28 7.38 -6.84
C LYS A 801 -35.13 7.42 -8.37
N GLU A 802 -34.45 6.45 -9.01
CA GLU A 802 -34.21 6.50 -10.49
C GLU A 802 -35.05 5.49 -11.31
N HIS A 803 -35.51 4.38 -10.71
CA HIS A 803 -36.15 3.28 -11.46
C HIS A 803 -37.45 2.74 -10.84
N THR A 804 -38.35 3.63 -10.45
CA THR A 804 -39.78 3.29 -10.21
C THR A 804 -40.49 2.97 -11.53
N GLY A 805 -40.20 1.80 -12.11
CA GLY A 805 -40.80 1.33 -13.36
C GLY A 805 -40.99 -0.19 -13.48
N PHE A 806 -40.05 -1.01 -12.99
CA PHE A 806 -40.06 -2.46 -13.28
C PHE A 806 -39.76 -3.43 -12.12
N TYR A 807 -39.43 -2.96 -10.91
CA TYR A 807 -38.94 -3.83 -9.83
C TYR A 807 -39.84 -3.94 -8.59
N THR A 808 -41.02 -4.57 -8.76
CA THR A 808 -41.74 -5.20 -7.63
C THR A 808 -42.37 -6.55 -8.00
N ARG A 809 -42.03 -7.59 -7.23
CA ARG A 809 -42.74 -8.90 -7.13
C ARG A 809 -43.02 -9.67 -8.44
N LYS A 810 -42.03 -10.40 -8.99
CA LYS A 810 -42.29 -11.69 -9.69
C LYS A 810 -41.11 -12.66 -9.97
N PHE A 811 -39.90 -12.43 -9.45
CA PHE A 811 -38.74 -13.31 -9.68
C PHE A 811 -38.24 -14.02 -8.42
N CYS A 812 -38.94 -15.09 -8.03
CA CYS A 812 -38.40 -16.13 -7.11
C CYS A 812 -39.11 -17.51 -7.24
N THR A 813 -40.27 -17.60 -7.89
CA THR A 813 -41.16 -18.79 -7.81
C THR A 813 -41.68 -19.28 -9.17
N SER A 814 -40.77 -19.69 -10.08
CA SER A 814 -41.18 -20.43 -11.30
C SER A 814 -40.03 -21.24 -11.94
N SER A 815 -38.95 -20.59 -12.37
CA SER A 815 -38.01 -21.18 -13.34
C SER A 815 -37.07 -22.28 -12.81
N PHE A 816 -36.69 -22.27 -11.53
CA PHE A 816 -35.72 -23.25 -10.99
C PHE A 816 -36.27 -24.66 -10.78
N LYS A 817 -37.60 -24.83 -10.61
CA LYS A 817 -38.21 -26.14 -10.29
C LYS A 817 -38.27 -27.15 -11.46
N LYS A 818 -37.71 -26.85 -12.64
CA LYS A 818 -37.88 -27.68 -13.86
C LYS A 818 -36.65 -28.46 -14.36
N GLN A 819 -35.50 -28.46 -13.66
CA GLN A 819 -34.31 -29.21 -14.11
C GLN A 819 -33.76 -30.31 -13.16
N SER A 820 -34.25 -30.43 -11.93
CA SER A 820 -33.78 -31.49 -11.00
C SER A 820 -34.59 -32.81 -11.07
N SER A 821 -35.78 -32.81 -11.69
CA SER A 821 -36.75 -33.91 -11.60
C SER A 821 -36.87 -34.83 -12.83
N MET A 822 -35.78 -35.09 -13.56
CA MET A 822 -35.73 -36.16 -14.58
C MET A 822 -34.34 -36.82 -14.70
N LYS A 823 -34.11 -37.88 -13.90
CA LYS A 823 -33.33 -39.11 -14.26
C LYS A 823 -33.15 -40.07 -13.08
N LYS A 824 -34.19 -40.87 -12.79
CA LYS A 824 -34.07 -42.15 -12.06
C LYS A 824 -35.06 -43.18 -12.61
N GLN A 825 -34.68 -43.83 -13.71
CA GLN A 825 -35.12 -45.17 -14.05
C GLN A 825 -33.85 -45.98 -14.40
N PRO A 826 -33.61 -47.14 -13.77
CA PRO A 826 -32.54 -48.04 -14.15
C PRO A 826 -33.02 -48.99 -15.26
N LEU A 827 -32.11 -49.47 -16.10
CA LEU A 827 -32.25 -50.73 -16.83
C LEU A 827 -30.87 -51.22 -17.30
N THR A 828 -30.71 -52.54 -17.19
CA THR A 828 -29.78 -53.46 -17.89
C THR A 828 -28.79 -52.87 -18.88
#